data_AF-A0A5Q0H138-F1
#
_entry.id   AF-A0A5Q0H138-F1
#
_cell.length_a   1.000
_cell.length_b   1.000
_cell.length_c   1.000
_cell.angle_alpha   90.00
_cell.angle_beta   90.00
_cell.angle_gamma   90.00
#
_symmetry.space_group_name_H-M   'P 1'
#
loop_
_entity.id
_entity.type
_entity.pdbx_description
1 polymer ?
#
loop_
_entity_poly.entity_id
_entity_poly.type
_entity_poly.pdbx_seq_one_letter_code
_entity_poly.pdbx_strand_id
1 'polypeptide(L)'
;MTGTGDEIHNTVDGTVHADSVVQARDIHLHLHGEVPAPASDHPDPWVRQVLRSTAWDCVQSGHDLRARAAAVAGHLAVVRDEAGARLAADPWRDDQVAARFAKRIGWLLKRLNLELAPAEAALLALVPLLHQALWDRAAARLVDVGPTDLDQTGRRERIDYERYLRDHDRLVDRALLPDLPDRPDAQVEIGWWLFNRWVRQRAEEVKRRAVGELLAGTGMPEVLDVDRVRELLYGLRLEPQALCALDRLGGTAPHDVLHGGEPDEQRLRVPLLGLLLGVAHTATVPVTDLSDTIAWHLGIPAPVDLDRLRETLDKAAWQTQADGLVLKAACQHGAVIEALREHAVRMDALLHAVRRAAEKHGGLDVLGRLPVRASADQVDAAHDPDGKPEFSGWSRFSLDEQRVRELLMGEQLYRDRDLAIRELYQNALDACRYRRAREQYVARTTDRLSAWQGRITFTQGVDENGRAYLDCVDNGVGMGEGELKGVFSRAGVRFADLAEFHDEQADWNALDPPVELYPNSRFGIGVLSYFMLADEITVTTCRMARDGGRRGPTLQATISGPGHLFQIRPVEDRGGPGTTVRLYLRGGEKTSCVQVLRRVLGIAEFATTARHGPEREQWEPGVFHARRRPSWKPEGLNAHGALIPVVDGRVIWCEHGGAILVDGLLAQPTHLHGVLAAPASDKSFTGAVVNLAGKQVPRLSVDRAKIVDDVSEVVEDLLVQGMGELDFSGPVVFEWIDQVAWRTPRLADLVAARGALGVEAVRFPQDINLVGDLRDEYRGPADRLRWMMRSMSAKGLPDHIYLWRLLTYGSDLVDLVPELSHVGPLLPALPSDGALLAEIWPDILSWRSQYQSLTPYDILAAAWSTGTTPREMARRAAALHLGSLDSECFSGSRVPDPDDRLLVLNTLGSLVGSVGHSYRASAGQVLHGHLGLGLSLPEVASRLARYGFDVEVVDRLPDDVDEVDLNLLSRYSSGIGSWLAEEFPVPLVHVARVSEDLGIPTGLVRERLLRFGFVLEAAEGLFPSYSDRDFVLLSHRLDGIPPWLDRAVPVPPGHLVAAAVAFNMPLQAVVDVLAAYGFDCPAMPSHRPAVEDKLLLSRGVIGLESWLRAGQPLPPHHIPMFRHQHNLAQQEVVRRLNAYGFEVTDDDLRDDLSLNDLLLLSRDFDGVSPWLNRGEPITLAHLAEAGARFSMTITEVADRLRQLGVDLPDPADMIRAAIPKIPLAR
;
A
#
# COMPACT_ATOMS: atom_id res chain seq x y z
N MET A 1 44.31 -21.73 36.45
CA MET A 1 43.69 -22.71 37.35
C MET A 1 43.35 -23.93 36.48
N THR A 2 44.28 -24.87 36.26
CA THR A 2 44.54 -26.11 37.05
C THR A 2 43.32 -27.03 37.22
N GLY A 3 43.33 -28.14 36.45
CA GLY A 3 42.62 -29.42 36.66
C GLY A 3 41.09 -29.38 36.49
N THR A 4 40.40 -30.30 35.82
CA THR A 4 40.61 -31.71 35.45
C THR A 4 39.62 -32.00 34.31
N GLY A 5 40.04 -32.44 33.12
CA GLY A 5 39.89 -33.85 32.73
C GLY A 5 38.44 -34.19 32.36
N ASP A 6 37.99 -33.81 31.16
CA ASP A 6 36.72 -34.30 30.59
C ASP A 6 36.87 -35.78 30.24
N GLU A 7 36.21 -36.66 31.00
CA GLU A 7 35.99 -38.06 30.61
C GLU A 7 34.97 -38.09 29.46
N ILE A 8 35.36 -38.68 28.33
CA ILE A 8 34.47 -38.94 27.20
C ILE A 8 33.81 -40.29 27.45
N HIS A 9 32.49 -40.30 27.65
CA HIS A 9 31.69 -41.52 27.76
C HIS A 9 31.13 -41.93 26.40
N ASN A 10 31.33 -43.20 26.02
CA ASN A 10 30.60 -43.83 24.92
C ASN A 10 29.59 -44.82 25.47
N THR A 11 28.35 -44.71 25.01
CA THR A 11 27.26 -45.64 25.31
C THR A 11 27.12 -46.63 24.17
N VAL A 12 27.25 -47.93 24.48
CA VAL A 12 26.89 -49.03 23.58
C VAL A 12 25.97 -49.97 24.36
N ASP A 13 24.82 -50.30 23.78
CA ASP A 13 23.74 -51.09 24.40
C ASP A 13 23.23 -50.57 25.76
N GLY A 14 23.28 -49.25 25.96
CA GLY A 14 22.76 -48.60 27.17
C GLY A 14 23.68 -48.66 28.40
N THR A 15 24.91 -49.17 28.26
CA THR A 15 25.92 -49.20 29.33
C THR A 15 27.07 -48.23 29.03
N VAL A 16 27.50 -47.46 30.04
CA VAL A 16 28.60 -46.50 29.95
C VAL A 16 29.91 -47.18 30.36
N HIS A 17 30.92 -47.16 29.49
CA HIS A 17 32.27 -47.65 29.78
C HIS A 17 33.28 -46.50 29.78
N ALA A 18 34.16 -46.44 30.79
CA ALA A 18 34.93 -45.24 31.09
C ALA A 18 36.39 -45.19 30.59
N ASP A 19 37.02 -46.26 30.04
CA ASP A 19 38.50 -46.27 30.02
C ASP A 19 39.23 -46.79 28.77
N SER A 20 38.64 -46.80 27.56
CA SER A 20 39.43 -47.19 26.36
C SER A 20 38.90 -46.63 25.05
N VAL A 21 39.65 -45.70 24.43
CA VAL A 21 39.39 -45.24 23.05
C VAL A 21 39.97 -46.26 22.07
N VAL A 22 39.11 -46.96 21.33
CA VAL A 22 39.53 -47.77 20.16
C VAL A 22 39.29 -46.95 18.91
N GLN A 23 40.35 -46.44 18.29
CA GLN A 23 40.29 -45.78 16.98
C GLN A 23 40.36 -46.86 15.89
N ALA A 24 39.21 -47.27 15.35
CA ALA A 24 39.14 -48.18 14.21
C ALA A 24 39.29 -47.39 12.89
N ARG A 25 40.18 -47.87 12.01
CA ARG A 25 40.43 -47.29 10.67
C ARG A 25 39.33 -47.65 9.66
N ASP A 26 38.56 -48.71 9.93
CA ASP A 26 37.34 -49.10 9.22
C ASP A 26 36.25 -49.42 10.24
N ILE A 27 35.12 -48.73 10.14
CA ILE A 27 33.92 -49.00 10.94
C ILE A 27 32.99 -49.86 10.09
N HIS A 28 32.90 -51.15 10.42
CA HIS A 28 31.81 -51.98 9.93
C HIS A 28 30.58 -51.72 10.79
N LEU A 29 29.73 -50.78 10.35
CA LEU A 29 28.40 -50.58 10.88
C LEU A 29 27.54 -51.80 10.54
N HIS A 30 27.42 -52.75 11.47
CA HIS A 30 26.26 -53.62 11.54
C HIS A 30 25.10 -52.77 12.05
N LEU A 31 24.45 -52.06 11.14
CA LEU A 31 23.09 -51.61 11.37
C LEU A 31 22.27 -52.86 11.67
N HIS A 32 21.90 -53.06 12.94
CA HIS A 32 20.58 -53.60 13.23
C HIS A 32 19.57 -52.57 12.70
N GLY A 33 19.48 -52.46 11.37
CA GLY A 33 18.19 -52.16 10.78
C GLY A 33 17.28 -53.22 11.37
N GLU A 34 16.16 -52.77 11.96
CA GLU A 34 14.99 -53.63 11.99
C GLU A 34 14.94 -54.31 10.62
N VAL A 35 15.18 -55.61 10.61
CA VAL A 35 14.86 -56.44 9.47
C VAL A 35 13.41 -56.06 9.18
N PRO A 36 13.07 -55.49 8.01
CA PRO A 36 11.66 -55.29 7.69
C PRO A 36 11.01 -56.63 7.93
N ALA A 37 9.96 -56.64 8.75
CA ALA A 37 9.24 -57.85 9.14
C ALA A 37 9.20 -58.81 7.93
N PRO A 38 9.50 -60.11 8.13
CA PRO A 38 9.64 -61.06 7.02
C PRO A 38 8.51 -60.81 6.04
N ALA A 39 8.89 -60.56 4.77
CA ALA A 39 7.98 -60.21 3.69
C ALA A 39 6.65 -60.88 3.95
N SER A 40 5.61 -60.08 4.22
CA SER A 40 4.28 -60.63 4.37
C SER A 40 4.09 -61.56 3.18
N ASP A 41 3.62 -62.79 3.41
CA ASP A 41 3.15 -63.72 2.37
C ASP A 41 2.02 -63.12 1.49
N HIS A 42 1.77 -61.82 1.63
CA HIS A 42 0.83 -61.00 0.92
C HIS A 42 1.59 -59.88 0.21
N PRO A 43 1.55 -59.82 -1.13
CA PRO A 43 2.13 -58.70 -1.88
C PRO A 43 1.50 -57.37 -1.49
N ASP A 44 2.26 -56.27 -1.60
CA ASP A 44 1.81 -54.89 -1.35
C ASP A 44 0.44 -54.62 -2.01
N PRO A 45 -0.46 -53.84 -1.38
CA PRO A 45 -1.77 -53.52 -1.96
C PRO A 45 -1.73 -53.03 -3.41
N TRP A 46 -0.73 -52.22 -3.80
CA TRP A 46 -0.55 -51.72 -5.17
C TRP A 46 -0.17 -52.84 -6.14
N VAL A 47 0.71 -53.76 -5.71
CA VAL A 47 1.06 -54.96 -6.49
C VAL A 47 -0.17 -55.85 -6.69
N ARG A 48 -0.96 -56.08 -5.63
CA ARG A 48 -2.23 -56.83 -5.72
C ARG A 48 -3.24 -56.17 -6.64
N GLN A 49 -3.36 -54.85 -6.57
CA GLN A 49 -4.26 -54.07 -7.42
C GLN A 49 -3.90 -54.22 -8.90
N VAL A 50 -2.62 -54.08 -9.26
CA VAL A 50 -2.17 -54.24 -10.65
C VAL A 50 -2.35 -55.67 -11.13
N LEU A 51 -1.99 -56.67 -10.31
CA LEU A 51 -2.19 -58.08 -10.64
C LEU A 51 -3.66 -58.42 -10.85
N ARG A 52 -4.59 -57.81 -10.10
CA ARG A 52 -6.05 -58.08 -10.19
C ARG A 52 -6.81 -57.07 -11.05
N SER A 53 -6.11 -56.22 -11.81
CA SER A 53 -6.75 -55.22 -12.66
C SER A 53 -7.65 -55.89 -13.70
N THR A 54 -8.88 -55.39 -13.84
CA THR A 54 -9.83 -55.85 -14.87
C THR A 54 -9.38 -55.52 -16.28
N ALA A 55 -8.36 -54.66 -16.45
CA ALA A 55 -7.77 -54.38 -17.76
C ALA A 55 -7.16 -55.64 -18.39
N TRP A 56 -6.65 -56.57 -17.57
CA TRP A 56 -6.11 -57.84 -18.06
C TRP A 56 -7.20 -58.79 -18.60
N ASP A 57 -8.44 -58.65 -18.16
CA ASP A 57 -9.57 -59.45 -18.65
C ASP A 57 -9.97 -59.07 -20.10
N CYS A 58 -9.50 -57.91 -20.58
CA CYS A 58 -9.75 -57.38 -21.92
C CYS A 58 -8.64 -57.72 -22.94
N VAL A 59 -7.66 -58.56 -22.57
CA VAL A 59 -6.49 -58.91 -23.40
C VAL A 59 -6.59 -60.37 -23.84
N GLN A 60 -6.38 -60.65 -25.14
CA GLN A 60 -6.48 -62.02 -25.68
C GLN A 60 -5.24 -62.91 -25.40
N SER A 61 -4.04 -62.33 -25.24
CA SER A 61 -2.81 -63.03 -24.84
C SER A 61 -1.72 -62.05 -24.35
N GLY A 62 -1.04 -62.31 -23.20
CA GLY A 62 0.03 -61.42 -22.70
C GLY A 62 0.45 -61.57 -21.22
N HIS A 63 0.83 -62.77 -20.77
CA HIS A 63 1.14 -63.03 -19.34
C HIS A 63 2.41 -62.34 -18.81
N ASP A 64 3.39 -62.05 -19.66
CA ASP A 64 4.69 -61.50 -19.23
C ASP A 64 4.62 -60.02 -18.80
N LEU A 65 3.90 -59.18 -19.57
CA LEU A 65 3.72 -57.76 -19.23
C LEU A 65 2.93 -57.55 -17.93
N ARG A 66 2.06 -58.49 -17.56
CA ARG A 66 1.34 -58.46 -16.27
C ARG A 66 2.28 -58.63 -15.07
N ALA A 67 3.26 -59.53 -15.18
CA ALA A 67 4.26 -59.72 -14.14
C ALA A 67 5.22 -58.52 -14.05
N ARG A 68 5.66 -58.00 -15.21
CA ARG A 68 6.50 -56.79 -15.27
C ARG A 68 5.78 -55.56 -14.69
N ALA A 69 4.50 -55.36 -15.01
CA ALA A 69 3.69 -54.30 -14.42
C ALA A 69 3.54 -54.44 -12.89
N ALA A 70 3.44 -55.66 -12.38
CA ALA A 70 3.43 -55.90 -10.93
C ALA A 70 4.76 -55.51 -10.26
N ALA A 71 5.90 -55.72 -10.93
CA ALA A 71 7.20 -55.25 -10.45
C ALA A 71 7.29 -53.72 -10.44
N VAL A 72 6.78 -53.04 -11.47
CA VAL A 72 6.65 -51.57 -11.50
C VAL A 72 5.82 -51.09 -10.31
N ALA A 73 4.69 -51.73 -10.02
CA ALA A 73 3.84 -51.38 -8.88
C ALA A 73 4.57 -51.50 -7.54
N GLY A 74 5.44 -52.50 -7.39
CA GLY A 74 6.31 -52.65 -6.21
C GLY A 74 7.31 -51.51 -6.09
N HIS A 75 7.91 -51.08 -7.20
CA HIS A 75 8.79 -49.91 -7.21
C HIS A 75 8.05 -48.61 -6.82
N LEU A 76 6.86 -48.40 -7.38
CA LEU A 76 6.03 -47.23 -7.06
C LEU A 76 5.52 -47.23 -5.61
N ALA A 77 5.30 -48.41 -5.01
CA ALA A 77 4.94 -48.54 -3.60
C ALA A 77 6.06 -48.03 -2.67
N VAL A 78 7.33 -48.25 -3.01
CA VAL A 78 8.46 -47.67 -2.26
C VAL A 78 8.43 -46.14 -2.31
N VAL A 79 8.20 -45.57 -3.50
CA VAL A 79 8.08 -44.11 -3.67
C VAL A 79 6.92 -43.54 -2.84
N ARG A 80 5.77 -44.23 -2.84
CA ARG A 80 4.60 -43.88 -2.01
C ARG A 80 4.95 -43.87 -0.52
N ASP A 81 5.65 -44.89 -0.04
CA ASP A 81 5.95 -45.04 1.39
C ASP A 81 6.98 -44.00 1.86
N GLU A 82 8.01 -43.73 1.04
CA GLU A 82 9.00 -42.67 1.30
C GLU A 82 8.36 -41.27 1.34
N ALA A 83 7.51 -40.95 0.34
CA ALA A 83 6.78 -39.70 0.31
C ALA A 83 5.79 -39.59 1.48
N GLY A 84 5.09 -40.68 1.78
CA GLY A 84 4.11 -40.76 2.85
C GLY A 84 4.68 -40.52 4.24
N ALA A 85 5.94 -40.92 4.49
CA ALA A 85 6.62 -40.62 5.75
C ALA A 85 6.84 -39.12 5.95
N ARG A 86 7.17 -38.37 4.88
CA ARG A 86 7.34 -36.91 4.92
C ARG A 86 6.01 -36.16 4.99
N LEU A 87 4.94 -36.75 4.45
CA LEU A 87 3.60 -36.16 4.40
C LEU A 87 2.66 -36.63 5.50
N ALA A 88 3.19 -37.24 6.57
CA ALA A 88 2.38 -37.80 7.66
C ALA A 88 1.52 -36.76 8.39
N ALA A 89 1.92 -35.48 8.35
CA ALA A 89 1.20 -34.37 8.95
C ALA A 89 0.12 -33.76 8.03
N ASP A 90 -0.03 -34.23 6.78
CA ASP A 90 -1.04 -33.71 5.85
C ASP A 90 -2.42 -34.30 6.15
N PRO A 91 -3.38 -33.51 6.67
CA PRO A 91 -4.71 -33.99 6.98
C PRO A 91 -5.58 -34.23 5.73
N TRP A 92 -5.14 -33.82 4.54
CA TRP A 92 -5.86 -34.00 3.27
C TRP A 92 -5.40 -35.22 2.47
N ARG A 93 -4.38 -35.93 2.94
CA ARG A 93 -3.87 -37.11 2.26
C ARG A 93 -4.95 -38.19 2.09
N ASP A 94 -4.99 -38.78 0.91
CA ASP A 94 -5.97 -39.78 0.49
C ASP A 94 -5.29 -41.01 -0.12
N ASP A 95 -4.97 -41.97 0.73
CA ASP A 95 -4.25 -43.19 0.33
C ASP A 95 -5.09 -44.16 -0.55
N GLN A 96 -6.41 -43.94 -0.64
CA GLN A 96 -7.32 -44.81 -1.39
C GLN A 96 -7.58 -44.31 -2.82
N VAL A 97 -7.07 -43.13 -3.20
CA VAL A 97 -7.36 -42.50 -4.51
C VAL A 97 -6.95 -43.39 -5.69
N ALA A 98 -5.77 -44.03 -5.67
CA ALA A 98 -5.35 -44.94 -6.74
C ALA A 98 -6.26 -46.19 -6.85
N ALA A 99 -6.74 -46.70 -5.73
CA ALA A 99 -7.65 -47.85 -5.69
C ALA A 99 -9.04 -47.48 -6.24
N ARG A 100 -9.58 -46.33 -5.83
CA ARG A 100 -10.84 -45.79 -6.38
C ARG A 100 -10.71 -45.53 -7.88
N PHE A 101 -9.59 -44.97 -8.34
CA PHE A 101 -9.32 -44.71 -9.75
C PHE A 101 -9.26 -46.01 -10.57
N ALA A 102 -8.51 -47.02 -10.14
CA ALA A 102 -8.49 -48.32 -10.81
C ALA A 102 -9.87 -48.98 -10.87
N LYS A 103 -10.69 -48.85 -9.81
CA LYS A 103 -12.08 -49.32 -9.80
C LYS A 103 -12.94 -48.60 -10.85
N ARG A 104 -12.76 -47.29 -11.07
CA ARG A 104 -13.47 -46.53 -12.11
C ARG A 104 -13.03 -46.92 -13.52
N ILE A 105 -11.74 -47.18 -13.73
CA ILE A 105 -11.24 -47.74 -15.00
C ILE A 105 -11.93 -49.08 -15.29
N GLY A 106 -11.98 -49.99 -14.32
CA GLY A 106 -12.62 -51.29 -14.51
C GLY A 106 -14.11 -51.21 -14.79
N TRP A 107 -14.81 -50.25 -14.18
CA TRP A 107 -16.20 -49.94 -14.51
C TRP A 107 -16.38 -49.47 -15.95
N LEU A 108 -15.51 -48.58 -16.45
CA LEU A 108 -15.54 -48.12 -17.84
C LEU A 108 -15.25 -49.26 -18.84
N LEU A 109 -14.24 -50.08 -18.58
CA LEU A 109 -13.84 -51.17 -19.47
C LEU A 109 -14.97 -52.19 -19.65
N LYS A 110 -15.62 -52.61 -18.56
CA LYS A 110 -16.79 -53.51 -18.61
C LYS A 110 -17.94 -52.92 -19.42
N ARG A 111 -18.14 -51.61 -19.34
CA ARG A 111 -19.22 -50.92 -20.06
C ARG A 111 -18.95 -50.80 -21.55
N LEU A 112 -17.72 -50.47 -21.91
CA LEU A 112 -17.35 -50.23 -23.31
C LEU A 112 -17.11 -51.53 -24.08
N ASN A 113 -16.86 -52.64 -23.38
CA ASN A 113 -16.52 -53.94 -23.93
C ASN A 113 -15.36 -53.82 -24.94
N LEU A 114 -14.24 -53.27 -24.45
CA LEU A 114 -13.04 -53.00 -25.23
C LEU A 114 -12.14 -54.23 -25.30
N GLU A 115 -11.56 -54.48 -26.46
CA GLU A 115 -10.36 -55.31 -26.60
C GLU A 115 -9.13 -54.41 -26.48
N LEU A 116 -8.18 -54.79 -25.61
CA LEU A 116 -6.98 -54.02 -25.32
C LEU A 116 -5.72 -54.77 -25.78
N ALA A 117 -4.74 -54.03 -26.28
CA ALA A 117 -3.38 -54.54 -26.40
C ALA A 117 -2.79 -54.75 -24.99
N PRO A 118 -1.90 -55.75 -24.78
CA PRO A 118 -1.24 -55.97 -23.49
C PRO A 118 -0.60 -54.70 -22.88
N ALA A 119 0.04 -53.87 -23.69
CA ALA A 119 0.63 -52.60 -23.26
C ALA A 119 -0.43 -51.54 -22.88
N GLU A 120 -1.59 -51.50 -23.54
CA GLU A 120 -2.71 -50.62 -23.14
C GLU A 120 -3.26 -51.05 -21.76
N ALA A 121 -3.39 -52.36 -21.53
CA ALA A 121 -3.82 -52.89 -20.24
C ALA A 121 -2.83 -52.60 -19.12
N ALA A 122 -1.51 -52.69 -19.41
CA ALA A 122 -0.46 -52.30 -18.48
C ALA A 122 -0.55 -50.81 -18.10
N LEU A 123 -0.71 -49.92 -19.08
CA LEU A 123 -0.88 -48.48 -18.85
C LEU A 123 -2.12 -48.18 -18.00
N LEU A 124 -3.28 -48.76 -18.33
CA LEU A 124 -4.51 -48.58 -17.55
C LEU A 124 -4.40 -49.11 -16.11
N ALA A 125 -3.61 -50.16 -15.89
CA ALA A 125 -3.36 -50.69 -14.55
C ALA A 125 -2.38 -49.83 -13.74
N LEU A 126 -1.37 -49.23 -14.39
CA LEU A 126 -0.28 -48.50 -13.74
C LEU A 126 -0.52 -47.00 -13.57
N VAL A 127 -1.23 -46.34 -14.48
CA VAL A 127 -1.46 -44.88 -14.43
C VAL A 127 -2.08 -44.40 -13.11
N PRO A 128 -3.06 -45.11 -12.48
CA PRO A 128 -3.55 -44.71 -11.17
C PRO A 128 -2.46 -44.60 -10.09
N LEU A 129 -1.50 -45.54 -10.10
CA LEU A 129 -0.38 -45.57 -9.16
C LEU A 129 0.66 -44.50 -9.53
N LEU A 130 0.98 -44.36 -10.83
CA LEU A 130 1.89 -43.34 -11.33
C LEU A 130 1.41 -41.93 -11.00
N HIS A 131 0.11 -41.68 -11.15
CA HIS A 131 -0.51 -40.39 -10.83
C HIS A 131 -0.38 -40.06 -9.35
N GLN A 132 -0.71 -41.00 -8.46
CA GLN A 132 -0.60 -40.78 -7.02
C GLN A 132 0.87 -40.62 -6.60
N ALA A 133 1.75 -41.53 -7.02
CA ALA A 133 3.18 -41.47 -6.69
C ALA A 133 3.86 -40.18 -7.19
N LEU A 134 3.45 -39.65 -8.34
CA LEU A 134 3.97 -38.38 -8.86
C LEU A 134 3.68 -37.23 -7.90
N TRP A 135 2.42 -37.08 -7.49
CA TRP A 135 1.99 -35.96 -6.65
C TRP A 135 2.45 -36.11 -5.20
N ASP A 136 2.43 -37.32 -4.64
CA ASP A 136 2.95 -37.57 -3.29
C ASP A 136 4.45 -37.24 -3.25
N ARG A 137 5.22 -37.64 -4.26
CA ARG A 137 6.64 -37.29 -4.37
C ARG A 137 6.86 -35.79 -4.54
N ALA A 138 6.05 -35.12 -5.36
CA ALA A 138 6.14 -33.67 -5.56
C ALA A 138 5.88 -32.91 -4.24
N ALA A 139 4.80 -33.25 -3.55
CA ALA A 139 4.46 -32.68 -2.24
C ALA A 139 5.56 -32.96 -1.21
N ALA A 140 6.07 -34.19 -1.14
CA ALA A 140 7.15 -34.55 -0.21
C ALA A 140 8.45 -33.77 -0.47
N ARG A 141 8.76 -33.38 -1.71
CA ARG A 141 9.92 -32.52 -2.01
C ARG A 141 9.72 -31.06 -1.59
N LEU A 142 8.48 -30.58 -1.61
CA LEU A 142 8.14 -29.17 -1.41
C LEU A 142 7.67 -28.86 0.01
N VAL A 143 7.44 -29.86 0.86
CA VAL A 143 6.92 -29.69 2.22
C VAL A 143 7.79 -28.79 3.11
N ASP A 144 9.08 -28.64 2.82
CA ASP A 144 10.00 -27.81 3.59
C ASP A 144 9.69 -26.31 3.47
N VAL A 145 8.80 -25.90 2.55
CA VAL A 145 8.24 -24.54 2.52
C VAL A 145 7.36 -24.24 3.73
N GLY A 146 7.03 -25.21 4.59
CA GLY A 146 6.24 -25.01 5.81
C GLY A 146 4.76 -24.69 5.52
N PRO A 147 3.93 -25.68 5.14
CA PRO A 147 2.52 -25.49 4.77
C PRO A 147 1.65 -24.78 5.80
N THR A 148 1.99 -24.88 7.09
CA THR A 148 1.23 -24.30 8.21
C THR A 148 1.71 -22.90 8.60
N ASP A 149 2.86 -22.47 8.11
CA ASP A 149 3.39 -21.13 8.34
C ASP A 149 2.84 -20.20 7.27
N LEU A 150 1.85 -19.39 7.63
CA LEU A 150 1.13 -18.50 6.70
C LEU A 150 1.69 -17.07 6.69
N ASP A 151 2.78 -16.82 7.43
CA ASP A 151 3.40 -15.50 7.51
C ASP A 151 4.19 -15.16 6.23
N GLN A 152 4.23 -13.87 5.90
CA GLN A 152 4.97 -13.35 4.74
C GLN A 152 6.38 -12.93 5.16
N THR A 153 7.24 -13.93 5.36
CA THR A 153 8.60 -13.74 5.90
C THR A 153 9.62 -13.23 4.89
N GLY A 154 9.33 -13.30 3.58
CA GLY A 154 10.24 -12.85 2.52
C GLY A 154 11.45 -13.77 2.30
N ARG A 155 11.43 -14.99 2.85
CA ARG A 155 12.52 -15.97 2.70
C ARG A 155 12.62 -16.46 1.26
N ARG A 156 13.85 -16.47 0.72
CA ARG A 156 14.11 -16.76 -0.70
C ARG A 156 13.60 -18.14 -1.13
N GLU A 157 13.65 -19.15 -0.26
CA GLU A 157 13.17 -20.50 -0.59
C GLU A 157 11.64 -20.61 -0.68
N ARG A 158 10.90 -19.62 -0.18
CA ARG A 158 9.43 -19.63 -0.08
C ARG A 158 8.72 -18.57 -0.92
N ILE A 159 9.46 -17.72 -1.64
CA ILE A 159 8.90 -16.58 -2.41
C ILE A 159 7.73 -16.99 -3.33
N ASP A 160 7.85 -18.15 -4.00
CA ASP A 160 6.81 -18.63 -4.92
C ASP A 160 5.54 -19.06 -4.17
N TYR A 161 5.69 -19.68 -3.00
CA TYR A 161 4.57 -20.08 -2.15
C TYR A 161 3.93 -18.87 -1.46
N GLU A 162 4.73 -17.94 -0.92
CA GLU A 162 4.21 -16.68 -0.35
C GLU A 162 3.47 -15.82 -1.39
N ARG A 163 3.86 -15.87 -2.66
CA ARG A 163 3.09 -15.27 -3.76
C ARG A 163 1.74 -15.97 -3.95
N TYR A 164 1.72 -17.30 -3.91
CA TYR A 164 0.48 -18.07 -4.00
C TYR A 164 -0.46 -17.79 -2.81
N LEU A 165 0.07 -17.69 -1.59
CA LEU A 165 -0.70 -17.32 -0.39
C LEU A 165 -1.33 -15.93 -0.52
N ARG A 166 -0.60 -14.95 -1.08
CA ARG A 166 -1.14 -13.60 -1.34
C ARG A 166 -2.32 -13.60 -2.30
N ASP A 167 -2.36 -14.51 -3.26
CA ASP A 167 -3.51 -14.67 -4.16
C ASP A 167 -4.73 -15.30 -3.46
N HIS A 168 -4.57 -15.84 -2.23
CA HIS A 168 -5.60 -16.51 -1.42
C HIS A 168 -5.75 -15.87 -0.03
N ASP A 169 -5.49 -14.55 0.08
CA ASP A 169 -5.46 -13.78 1.33
C ASP A 169 -6.67 -14.04 2.24
N ARG A 170 -7.88 -14.10 1.71
CA ARG A 170 -9.08 -14.31 2.52
C ARG A 170 -9.14 -15.68 3.23
N LEU A 171 -8.55 -16.73 2.64
CA LEU A 171 -8.43 -18.03 3.32
C LEU A 171 -7.32 -17.99 4.37
N VAL A 172 -6.24 -17.25 4.10
CA VAL A 172 -5.15 -17.02 5.06
C VAL A 172 -5.66 -16.22 6.27
N ASP A 173 -6.36 -15.11 6.05
CA ASP A 173 -6.96 -14.30 7.11
C ASP A 173 -7.89 -15.12 8.01
N ARG A 174 -8.63 -16.05 7.41
CA ARG A 174 -9.47 -16.98 8.16
C ARG A 174 -8.67 -17.97 8.99
N ALA A 175 -7.63 -18.56 8.40
CA ALA A 175 -6.74 -19.48 9.08
C ALA A 175 -6.03 -18.84 10.29
N LEU A 176 -5.83 -17.51 10.24
CA LEU A 176 -5.19 -16.73 11.29
C LEU A 176 -6.17 -16.14 12.32
N LEU A 177 -7.47 -16.44 12.24
CA LEU A 177 -8.44 -16.00 13.25
C LEU A 177 -8.15 -16.67 14.61
N PRO A 178 -8.31 -15.95 15.72
CA PRO A 178 -8.07 -16.51 17.05
C PRO A 178 -9.07 -17.63 17.37
N ASP A 179 -8.58 -18.64 18.12
CA ASP A 179 -9.38 -19.76 18.59
C ASP A 179 -10.53 -19.28 19.50
N LEU A 180 -11.73 -19.79 19.25
CA LEU A 180 -12.93 -19.48 20.04
C LEU A 180 -13.62 -20.79 20.47
N PRO A 181 -14.37 -20.80 21.58
CA PRO A 181 -15.02 -22.02 22.09
C PRO A 181 -15.94 -22.74 21.08
N ASP A 182 -16.52 -22.01 20.13
CA ASP A 182 -17.39 -22.52 19.07
C ASP A 182 -16.72 -22.54 17.68
N ARG A 183 -15.45 -22.16 17.57
CA ARG A 183 -14.70 -22.08 16.31
C ARG A 183 -13.27 -22.58 16.52
N PRO A 184 -13.02 -23.87 16.21
CA PRO A 184 -11.68 -24.42 16.37
C PRO A 184 -10.70 -23.75 15.40
N ASP A 185 -9.44 -23.66 15.82
CA ASP A 185 -8.31 -23.37 14.93
C ASP A 185 -8.35 -24.26 13.68
N ALA A 186 -8.07 -23.65 12.53
CA ALA A 186 -8.03 -24.31 11.22
C ALA A 186 -6.76 -23.95 10.43
N GLN A 187 -5.74 -23.38 11.08
CA GLN A 187 -4.49 -22.98 10.44
C GLN A 187 -3.81 -24.17 9.75
N VAL A 188 -3.80 -25.33 10.41
CA VAL A 188 -3.18 -26.56 9.88
C VAL A 188 -3.92 -27.04 8.64
N GLU A 189 -5.23 -27.23 8.73
CA GLU A 189 -6.04 -27.78 7.66
C GLU A 189 -6.10 -26.84 6.45
N ILE A 190 -6.26 -25.53 6.66
CA ILE A 190 -6.29 -24.56 5.55
C ILE A 190 -4.88 -24.42 4.93
N GLY A 191 -3.82 -24.39 5.74
CA GLY A 191 -2.45 -24.33 5.24
C GLY A 191 -2.09 -25.51 4.32
N TRP A 192 -2.41 -26.74 4.75
CA TRP A 192 -2.23 -27.93 3.94
C TRP A 192 -3.13 -27.98 2.69
N TRP A 193 -4.35 -27.43 2.76
CA TRP A 193 -5.22 -27.30 1.58
C TRP A 193 -4.58 -26.39 0.53
N LEU A 194 -4.12 -25.20 0.94
CA LEU A 194 -3.44 -24.24 0.06
C LEU A 194 -2.15 -24.83 -0.51
N PHE A 195 -1.37 -25.53 0.30
CA PHE A 195 -0.15 -26.22 -0.16
C PHE A 195 -0.45 -27.28 -1.23
N ASN A 196 -1.43 -28.16 -1.01
CA ASN A 196 -1.79 -29.20 -1.98
C ASN A 196 -2.31 -28.61 -3.30
N ARG A 197 -3.09 -27.52 -3.24
CA ARG A 197 -3.52 -26.77 -4.42
C ARG A 197 -2.35 -26.17 -5.17
N TRP A 198 -1.42 -25.53 -4.46
CA TRP A 198 -0.20 -24.96 -5.03
C TRP A 198 0.65 -26.02 -5.74
N VAL A 199 0.94 -27.15 -5.08
CA VAL A 199 1.71 -28.26 -5.66
C VAL A 199 1.06 -28.76 -6.95
N ARG A 200 -0.27 -28.94 -6.98
CA ARG A 200 -1.00 -29.42 -8.17
C ARG A 200 -0.99 -28.45 -9.35
N GLN A 201 -0.87 -27.15 -9.10
CA GLN A 201 -0.76 -26.14 -10.16
C GLN A 201 0.63 -26.13 -10.82
N ARG A 202 1.66 -26.66 -10.15
CA ARG A 202 3.03 -26.72 -10.70
C ARG A 202 3.13 -27.66 -11.90
N ALA A 203 3.31 -27.08 -13.07
CA ALA A 203 3.46 -27.84 -14.30
C ALA A 203 4.82 -28.53 -14.44
N GLU A 204 5.83 -28.10 -13.67
CA GLU A 204 7.16 -28.71 -13.61
C GLU A 204 7.10 -30.19 -13.20
N GLU A 205 6.13 -30.54 -12.36
CA GLU A 205 5.97 -31.88 -11.80
C GLU A 205 5.50 -32.90 -12.84
N VAL A 206 4.88 -32.45 -13.94
CA VAL A 206 4.52 -33.32 -15.07
C VAL A 206 5.50 -33.20 -16.24
N LYS A 207 6.64 -32.52 -16.11
CA LYS A 207 7.62 -32.43 -17.21
C LYS A 207 8.43 -33.71 -17.38
N ARG A 208 9.11 -33.83 -18.53
CA ARG A 208 9.93 -34.99 -18.92
C ARG A 208 10.92 -35.41 -17.82
N ARG A 209 11.54 -34.45 -17.13
CA ARG A 209 12.48 -34.71 -16.03
C ARG A 209 11.78 -35.40 -14.85
N ALA A 210 10.73 -34.80 -14.30
CA ALA A 210 10.03 -35.35 -13.12
C ALA A 210 9.43 -36.73 -13.41
N VAL A 211 8.78 -36.90 -14.56
CA VAL A 211 8.26 -38.21 -15.01
C VAL A 211 9.39 -39.21 -15.25
N GLY A 212 10.49 -38.80 -15.87
CA GLY A 212 11.66 -39.66 -16.08
C GLY A 212 12.31 -40.13 -14.78
N GLU A 213 12.43 -39.24 -13.79
CA GLU A 213 12.92 -39.60 -12.46
C GLU A 213 11.94 -40.52 -11.70
N LEU A 214 10.62 -40.45 -11.96
CA LEU A 214 9.63 -41.37 -11.39
C LEU A 214 9.70 -42.76 -12.03
N LEU A 215 9.99 -42.81 -13.32
CA LEU A 215 10.07 -44.05 -14.10
C LEU A 215 11.45 -44.73 -14.03
N ALA A 216 12.46 -44.05 -13.49
CA ALA A 216 13.81 -44.59 -13.37
C ALA A 216 13.82 -45.90 -12.58
N GLY A 217 14.31 -46.98 -13.19
CA GLY A 217 14.40 -48.30 -12.54
C GLY A 217 13.14 -49.18 -12.62
N THR A 218 12.07 -48.73 -13.29
CA THR A 218 10.80 -49.49 -13.40
C THR A 218 10.84 -50.68 -14.38
N GLY A 219 11.84 -50.79 -15.26
CA GLY A 219 12.09 -51.99 -16.07
C GLY A 219 11.15 -52.25 -17.26
N MET A 220 10.37 -51.25 -17.70
CA MET A 220 9.48 -51.32 -18.89
C MET A 220 9.53 -50.06 -19.78
N PRO A 221 10.71 -49.60 -20.23
CA PRO A 221 10.87 -48.33 -20.95
C PRO A 221 10.10 -48.25 -22.27
N GLU A 222 9.82 -49.38 -22.92
CA GLU A 222 9.06 -49.44 -24.17
C GLU A 222 7.56 -49.12 -23.98
N VAL A 223 6.95 -49.57 -22.87
CA VAL A 223 5.54 -49.28 -22.53
C VAL A 223 5.42 -47.98 -21.74
N LEU A 224 6.31 -47.79 -20.76
CA LEU A 224 6.41 -46.60 -19.91
C LEU A 224 7.40 -45.59 -20.51
N ASP A 225 7.23 -45.28 -21.80
CA ASP A 225 7.97 -44.19 -22.41
C ASP A 225 7.66 -42.87 -21.67
N VAL A 226 8.69 -42.06 -21.43
CA VAL A 226 8.58 -40.85 -20.60
C VAL A 226 7.62 -39.83 -21.22
N ASP A 227 7.67 -39.64 -22.54
CA ASP A 227 6.78 -38.69 -23.21
C ASP A 227 5.35 -39.22 -23.22
N ARG A 228 5.15 -40.53 -23.44
CA ARG A 228 3.82 -41.16 -23.38
C ARG A 228 3.17 -41.06 -22.00
N VAL A 229 3.89 -41.43 -20.94
CA VAL A 229 3.38 -41.35 -19.57
C VAL A 229 3.11 -39.90 -19.18
N ARG A 230 4.00 -38.97 -19.58
CA ARG A 230 3.77 -37.54 -19.42
C ARG A 230 2.45 -37.11 -20.05
N GLU A 231 2.21 -37.42 -21.32
CA GLU A 231 1.00 -36.98 -22.02
C GLU A 231 -0.28 -37.48 -21.35
N LEU A 232 -0.27 -38.72 -20.83
CA LEU A 232 -1.39 -39.29 -20.09
C LEU A 232 -1.61 -38.58 -18.74
N LEU A 233 -0.56 -38.41 -17.93
CA LEU A 233 -0.64 -37.74 -16.63
C LEU A 233 -1.00 -36.26 -16.76
N TYR A 234 -0.46 -35.59 -17.77
CA TYR A 234 -0.79 -34.22 -18.11
C TYR A 234 -2.26 -34.06 -18.50
N GLY A 235 -2.81 -35.03 -19.25
CA GLY A 235 -4.23 -35.06 -19.60
C GLY A 235 -5.18 -35.03 -18.39
N LEU A 236 -4.77 -35.63 -17.28
CA LEU A 236 -5.57 -35.68 -16.05
C LEU A 236 -5.74 -34.32 -15.36
N ARG A 237 -4.87 -33.35 -15.66
CA ARG A 237 -4.91 -31.99 -15.10
C ARG A 237 -5.76 -31.02 -15.92
N LEU A 238 -6.15 -31.39 -17.13
CA LEU A 238 -6.82 -30.48 -18.05
C LEU A 238 -8.32 -30.41 -17.80
N GLU A 239 -8.86 -29.21 -17.98
CA GLU A 239 -10.30 -28.99 -18.03
C GLU A 239 -10.96 -29.77 -19.19
N PRO A 240 -12.25 -30.15 -19.06
CA PRO A 240 -12.97 -30.98 -20.03
C PRO A 240 -12.82 -30.57 -21.50
N GLN A 241 -12.85 -29.28 -21.80
CA GLN A 241 -12.75 -28.77 -23.18
C GLN A 241 -11.33 -28.86 -23.72
N ALA A 242 -10.31 -28.64 -22.88
CA ALA A 242 -8.91 -28.69 -23.27
C ALA A 242 -8.42 -30.14 -23.42
N LEU A 243 -8.88 -31.05 -22.56
CA LEU A 243 -8.63 -32.49 -22.69
C LEU A 243 -9.19 -33.04 -24.02
N CYS A 244 -10.37 -32.57 -24.43
CA CYS A 244 -11.07 -33.00 -25.64
C CYS A 244 -10.75 -32.15 -26.90
N ALA A 245 -9.75 -31.26 -26.85
CA ALA A 245 -9.42 -30.39 -27.96
C ALA A 245 -8.88 -31.19 -29.17
N LEU A 246 -9.41 -30.93 -30.37
CA LEU A 246 -9.04 -31.68 -31.58
C LEU A 246 -7.56 -31.54 -31.94
N ASP A 247 -6.98 -30.35 -31.75
CA ASP A 247 -5.56 -30.11 -32.02
C ASP A 247 -4.66 -30.98 -31.13
N ARG A 248 -5.10 -31.23 -29.88
CA ARG A 248 -4.41 -32.15 -28.97
C ARG A 248 -4.55 -33.60 -29.42
N LEU A 249 -5.79 -34.03 -29.71
CA LEU A 249 -6.08 -35.40 -30.11
C LEU A 249 -5.42 -35.78 -31.45
N GLY A 250 -5.28 -34.81 -32.37
CA GLY A 250 -4.63 -35.00 -33.67
C GLY A 250 -3.11 -34.78 -33.67
N GLY A 251 -2.55 -34.11 -32.67
CA GLY A 251 -1.10 -33.86 -32.52
C GLY A 251 -0.32 -35.05 -31.95
N THR A 252 -0.98 -35.93 -31.20
CA THR A 252 -0.44 -37.25 -30.84
C THR A 252 -0.52 -38.16 -32.05
N ALA A 253 0.60 -38.79 -32.47
CA ALA A 253 0.57 -39.79 -33.53
C ALA A 253 -0.56 -40.80 -33.22
N PRO A 254 -1.58 -40.94 -34.09
CA PRO A 254 -2.84 -41.59 -33.73
C PRO A 254 -2.69 -43.07 -33.36
N HIS A 255 -1.53 -43.66 -33.70
CA HIS A 255 -1.10 -44.98 -33.27
C HIS A 255 0.40 -44.91 -32.95
N ASP A 256 0.74 -45.17 -31.68
CA ASP A 256 2.11 -45.43 -31.27
C ASP A 256 2.33 -46.94 -31.38
N VAL A 257 3.25 -47.37 -32.25
CA VAL A 257 3.45 -48.78 -32.59
C VAL A 257 4.65 -49.30 -31.81
N LEU A 258 4.39 -50.20 -30.86
CA LEU A 258 5.44 -50.97 -30.19
C LEU A 258 5.78 -52.20 -31.03
N HIS A 259 7.06 -52.58 -31.08
CA HIS A 259 7.53 -53.79 -31.77
C HIS A 259 7.12 -53.83 -33.26
N GLY A 260 7.17 -52.69 -33.94
CA GLY A 260 6.71 -52.57 -35.33
C GLY A 260 7.44 -53.54 -36.28
N GLY A 261 6.68 -54.39 -36.97
CA GLY A 261 7.21 -55.42 -37.86
C GLY A 261 7.65 -56.73 -37.18
N GLU A 262 7.48 -56.86 -35.86
CA GLU A 262 7.74 -58.10 -35.10
C GLU A 262 6.42 -58.86 -34.82
N PRO A 263 6.45 -60.17 -34.49
CA PRO A 263 5.24 -60.96 -34.18
C PRO A 263 4.41 -60.44 -33.01
N ASP A 264 5.00 -59.61 -32.16
CA ASP A 264 4.43 -58.96 -30.97
C ASP A 264 4.11 -57.46 -31.19
N GLU A 265 3.96 -57.01 -32.45
CA GLU A 265 3.52 -55.66 -32.80
C GLU A 265 2.23 -55.27 -32.05
N GLN A 266 2.28 -54.14 -31.34
CA GLN A 266 1.14 -53.60 -30.61
C GLN A 266 0.87 -52.15 -31.01
N ARG A 267 -0.37 -51.83 -31.36
CA ARG A 267 -0.80 -50.46 -31.68
C ARG A 267 -1.49 -49.84 -30.47
N LEU A 268 -0.92 -48.78 -29.93
CA LEU A 268 -1.46 -48.05 -28.79
C LEU A 268 -2.38 -46.92 -29.26
N ARG A 269 -3.61 -46.90 -28.74
CA ARG A 269 -4.57 -45.83 -28.99
C ARG A 269 -4.46 -44.75 -27.92
N VAL A 270 -3.37 -43.99 -27.94
CA VAL A 270 -3.07 -42.97 -26.91
C VAL A 270 -4.21 -41.95 -26.71
N PRO A 271 -4.86 -41.40 -27.76
CA PRO A 271 -6.01 -40.51 -27.57
C PRO A 271 -7.18 -41.16 -26.82
N LEU A 272 -7.47 -42.43 -27.12
CA LEU A 272 -8.52 -43.19 -26.44
C LEU A 272 -8.16 -43.41 -24.96
N LEU A 273 -6.92 -43.82 -24.68
CA LEU A 273 -6.43 -44.02 -23.31
C LEU A 273 -6.52 -42.73 -22.49
N GLY A 274 -6.09 -41.60 -23.06
CA GLY A 274 -6.14 -40.30 -22.39
C GLY A 274 -7.56 -39.90 -21.98
N LEU A 275 -8.54 -40.04 -22.89
CA LEU A 275 -9.94 -39.73 -22.58
C LEU A 275 -10.56 -40.73 -21.58
N LEU A 276 -10.25 -42.02 -21.68
CA LEU A 276 -10.70 -43.02 -20.72
C LEU A 276 -10.17 -42.74 -19.31
N LEU A 277 -8.88 -42.43 -19.21
CA LEU A 277 -8.23 -42.08 -17.95
C LEU A 277 -8.80 -40.79 -17.39
N GLY A 278 -9.05 -39.76 -18.22
CA GLY A 278 -9.68 -38.52 -17.78
C GLY A 278 -11.10 -38.71 -17.22
N VAL A 279 -11.92 -39.54 -17.88
CA VAL A 279 -13.28 -39.87 -17.40
C VAL A 279 -13.21 -40.69 -16.11
N ALA A 280 -12.31 -41.69 -16.03
CA ALA A 280 -12.15 -42.49 -14.81
C ALA A 280 -11.59 -41.65 -13.64
N HIS A 281 -10.66 -40.75 -13.90
CA HIS A 281 -10.10 -39.85 -12.89
C HIS A 281 -11.16 -38.91 -12.34
N THR A 282 -11.91 -38.23 -13.22
CA THR A 282 -13.03 -37.37 -12.82
C THR A 282 -14.08 -38.17 -12.03
N ALA A 283 -14.38 -39.41 -12.43
CA ALA A 283 -15.30 -40.27 -11.71
C ALA A 283 -14.78 -40.76 -10.33
N THR A 284 -13.48 -40.58 -10.04
CA THR A 284 -12.84 -40.98 -8.77
C THR A 284 -13.19 -40.04 -7.63
N VAL A 285 -13.43 -38.76 -7.95
CA VAL A 285 -13.62 -37.67 -6.99
C VAL A 285 -12.43 -37.56 -6.01
N PRO A 286 -11.23 -37.17 -6.47
CA PRO A 286 -10.09 -36.94 -5.59
C PRO A 286 -10.41 -35.80 -4.61
N VAL A 287 -10.06 -35.95 -3.33
CA VAL A 287 -10.38 -34.95 -2.29
C VAL A 287 -9.82 -33.56 -2.62
N THR A 288 -8.62 -33.51 -3.17
CA THR A 288 -7.92 -32.28 -3.59
C THR A 288 -8.50 -31.61 -4.84
N ASP A 289 -9.41 -32.29 -5.57
CA ASP A 289 -10.09 -31.73 -6.75
C ASP A 289 -11.46 -31.14 -6.44
N LEU A 290 -11.93 -31.33 -5.21
CA LEU A 290 -13.15 -30.72 -4.69
C LEU A 290 -13.00 -29.20 -4.64
N SER A 291 -14.15 -28.53 -4.59
CA SER A 291 -14.25 -27.08 -4.53
C SER A 291 -13.65 -26.52 -3.25
N ASP A 292 -13.10 -25.30 -3.32
CA ASP A 292 -12.59 -24.59 -2.14
C ASP A 292 -13.71 -24.31 -1.12
N THR A 293 -14.97 -24.49 -1.51
CA THR A 293 -16.12 -24.53 -0.61
C THR A 293 -15.85 -25.36 0.65
N ILE A 294 -15.13 -26.48 0.56
CA ILE A 294 -14.81 -27.29 1.76
C ILE A 294 -13.87 -26.52 2.71
N ALA A 295 -12.80 -25.92 2.18
CA ALA A 295 -11.87 -25.12 2.97
C ALA A 295 -12.53 -23.88 3.60
N TRP A 296 -13.49 -23.26 2.90
CA TRP A 296 -14.32 -22.17 3.45
C TRP A 296 -15.22 -22.61 4.61
N HIS A 297 -15.36 -23.90 4.89
CA HIS A 297 -16.12 -24.43 6.03
C HIS A 297 -15.22 -25.13 7.06
N LEU A 298 -13.94 -24.76 7.08
CA LEU A 298 -13.03 -24.98 8.18
C LEU A 298 -12.92 -23.69 9.02
N GLY A 299 -12.61 -23.80 10.30
CA GLY A 299 -12.47 -22.64 11.20
C GLY A 299 -13.79 -21.89 11.47
N ILE A 300 -14.92 -22.60 11.36
CA ILE A 300 -16.26 -22.08 11.61
C ILE A 300 -17.00 -22.99 12.61
N PRO A 301 -18.13 -22.55 13.18
CA PRO A 301 -18.97 -23.44 13.96
C PRO A 301 -19.45 -24.62 13.11
N ALA A 302 -19.37 -25.83 13.69
CA ALA A 302 -19.65 -27.10 13.00
C ALA A 302 -18.85 -27.26 11.69
N PRO A 303 -17.50 -27.33 11.77
CA PRO A 303 -16.65 -27.40 10.58
C PRO A 303 -16.80 -28.75 9.86
N VAL A 304 -16.30 -28.82 8.62
CA VAL A 304 -16.19 -30.08 7.90
C VAL A 304 -15.15 -30.99 8.57
N ASP A 305 -15.59 -32.20 8.93
CA ASP A 305 -14.70 -33.27 9.41
C ASP A 305 -14.05 -33.99 8.22
N LEU A 306 -12.71 -33.95 8.15
CA LEU A 306 -11.93 -34.51 7.04
C LEU A 306 -11.92 -36.04 7.02
N ASP A 307 -12.02 -36.71 8.18
CA ASP A 307 -12.15 -38.17 8.24
C ASP A 307 -13.51 -38.62 7.69
N ARG A 308 -14.58 -37.92 8.07
CA ARG A 308 -15.94 -38.18 7.56
C ARG A 308 -16.06 -37.87 6.07
N LEU A 309 -15.38 -36.82 5.59
CA LEU A 309 -15.27 -36.53 4.16
C LEU A 309 -14.63 -37.71 3.41
N ARG A 310 -13.51 -38.23 3.91
CA ARG A 310 -12.86 -39.43 3.32
C ARG A 310 -13.79 -40.64 3.28
N GLU A 311 -14.47 -40.94 4.39
CA GLU A 311 -15.44 -42.05 4.45
C GLU A 311 -16.56 -41.89 3.40
N THR A 312 -17.02 -40.66 3.19
CA THR A 312 -18.05 -40.33 2.19
C THR A 312 -17.54 -40.59 0.77
N LEU A 313 -16.33 -40.13 0.44
CA LEU A 313 -15.72 -40.34 -0.88
C LEU A 313 -15.44 -41.82 -1.17
N ASP A 314 -15.05 -42.59 -0.16
CA ASP A 314 -14.81 -44.04 -0.29
C ASP A 314 -16.09 -44.82 -0.59
N LYS A 315 -17.22 -44.38 -0.01
CA LYS A 315 -18.54 -44.99 -0.23
C LYS A 315 -19.26 -44.44 -1.48
N ALA A 316 -18.83 -43.29 -2.01
CA ALA A 316 -19.45 -42.64 -3.15
C ALA A 316 -19.45 -43.53 -4.40
N ALA A 317 -20.58 -43.57 -5.12
CA ALA A 317 -20.73 -44.44 -6.28
C ALA A 317 -21.57 -43.79 -7.39
N TRP A 318 -21.08 -43.92 -8.62
CA TRP A 318 -21.84 -43.60 -9.82
C TRP A 318 -22.79 -44.75 -10.16
N GLN A 319 -24.09 -44.46 -10.27
CA GLN A 319 -25.11 -45.42 -10.67
C GLN A 319 -25.64 -45.08 -12.07
N THR A 320 -25.89 -46.10 -12.88
CA THR A 320 -26.54 -45.90 -14.19
C THR A 320 -28.06 -45.86 -14.00
N GLN A 321 -28.69 -44.80 -14.50
CA GLN A 321 -30.14 -44.66 -14.55
C GLN A 321 -30.59 -44.41 -16.01
N ALA A 322 -31.90 -44.37 -16.24
CA ALA A 322 -32.47 -44.19 -17.59
C ALA A 322 -31.96 -42.91 -18.28
N ASP A 323 -31.76 -41.83 -17.51
CA ASP A 323 -31.42 -40.49 -18.03
C ASP A 323 -29.93 -40.13 -17.94
N GLY A 324 -29.05 -41.02 -17.43
CA GLY A 324 -27.62 -40.76 -17.30
C GLY A 324 -26.93 -41.45 -16.12
N LEU A 325 -25.84 -40.84 -15.65
CA LEU A 325 -25.13 -41.24 -14.44
C LEU A 325 -25.56 -40.39 -13.26
N VAL A 326 -25.89 -41.01 -12.14
CA VAL A 326 -26.22 -40.29 -10.91
C VAL A 326 -25.19 -40.62 -9.85
N LEU A 327 -24.56 -39.60 -9.27
CA LEU A 327 -23.66 -39.75 -8.13
C LEU A 327 -24.48 -39.97 -6.87
N LYS A 328 -24.22 -41.09 -6.19
CA LYS A 328 -24.80 -41.41 -4.88
C LYS A 328 -23.75 -41.21 -3.79
N ALA A 329 -24.05 -40.34 -2.82
CA ALA A 329 -23.22 -40.10 -1.64
C ALA A 329 -24.09 -39.65 -0.46
N ALA A 330 -23.77 -40.13 0.75
CA ALA A 330 -24.40 -39.70 1.99
C ALA A 330 -23.41 -38.82 2.75
N CYS A 331 -23.72 -37.53 2.90
CA CYS A 331 -22.77 -36.51 3.35
C CYS A 331 -23.16 -35.99 4.75
N GLN A 332 -22.19 -35.77 5.62
CA GLN A 332 -22.42 -35.28 6.99
C GLN A 332 -22.42 -33.74 7.09
N HIS A 333 -22.11 -33.04 6.00
CA HIS A 333 -22.06 -31.57 5.98
C HIS A 333 -22.55 -30.99 4.63
N GLY A 334 -23.24 -29.84 4.68
CA GLY A 334 -23.80 -29.19 3.48
C GLY A 334 -22.75 -28.75 2.45
N ALA A 335 -21.58 -28.27 2.92
CA ALA A 335 -20.45 -27.95 2.05
C ALA A 335 -19.96 -29.13 1.21
N VAL A 336 -20.01 -30.36 1.75
CA VAL A 336 -19.63 -31.58 1.03
C VAL A 336 -20.64 -31.91 -0.06
N ILE A 337 -21.94 -31.73 0.22
CA ILE A 337 -23.00 -31.89 -0.79
C ILE A 337 -22.78 -30.93 -1.96
N GLU A 338 -22.55 -29.64 -1.68
CA GLU A 338 -22.33 -28.64 -2.73
C GLU A 338 -21.05 -28.94 -3.53
N ALA A 339 -19.95 -29.30 -2.85
CA ALA A 339 -18.71 -29.68 -3.53
C ALA A 339 -18.88 -30.89 -4.46
N LEU A 340 -19.66 -31.90 -4.05
CA LEU A 340 -19.96 -33.07 -4.89
C LEU A 340 -20.93 -32.75 -6.03
N ARG A 341 -21.87 -31.81 -5.84
CA ARG A 341 -22.74 -31.30 -6.92
C ARG A 341 -21.94 -30.57 -7.98
N GLU A 342 -21.05 -29.66 -7.57
CA GLU A 342 -20.12 -28.97 -8.47
C GLU A 342 -19.25 -29.98 -9.24
N HIS A 343 -18.75 -31.01 -8.56
CA HIS A 343 -17.97 -32.07 -9.19
C HIS A 343 -18.77 -32.91 -10.19
N ALA A 344 -20.05 -33.18 -9.91
CA ALA A 344 -20.92 -33.88 -10.86
C ALA A 344 -21.21 -33.05 -12.12
N VAL A 345 -21.33 -31.71 -11.98
CA VAL A 345 -21.41 -30.80 -13.13
C VAL A 345 -20.13 -30.84 -13.98
N ARG A 346 -18.95 -30.93 -13.35
CA ARG A 346 -17.68 -31.12 -14.07
C ARG A 346 -17.67 -32.44 -14.85
N MET A 347 -18.14 -33.53 -14.25
CA MET A 347 -18.30 -34.84 -14.92
C MET A 347 -19.27 -34.77 -16.10
N ASP A 348 -20.41 -34.08 -15.94
CA ASP A 348 -21.40 -33.87 -17.00
C ASP A 348 -20.77 -33.12 -18.19
N ALA A 349 -20.05 -32.03 -17.91
CA ALA A 349 -19.33 -31.26 -18.93
C ALA A 349 -18.27 -32.10 -19.67
N LEU A 350 -17.55 -32.98 -18.96
CA LEU A 350 -16.58 -33.91 -19.55
C LEU A 350 -17.24 -34.93 -20.48
N LEU A 351 -18.34 -35.55 -20.08
CA LEU A 351 -19.06 -36.51 -20.92
C LEU A 351 -19.56 -35.85 -22.21
N HIS A 352 -20.10 -34.63 -22.13
CA HIS A 352 -20.48 -33.87 -23.33
C HIS A 352 -19.29 -33.52 -24.21
N ALA A 353 -18.15 -33.11 -23.63
CA ALA A 353 -16.94 -32.79 -24.38
C ALA A 353 -16.36 -34.02 -25.10
N VAL A 354 -16.27 -35.15 -24.40
CA VAL A 354 -15.81 -36.44 -24.96
C VAL A 354 -16.69 -36.87 -26.12
N ARG A 355 -18.01 -36.73 -25.99
CA ARG A 355 -18.95 -37.09 -27.07
C ARG A 355 -18.73 -36.25 -28.32
N ARG A 356 -18.58 -34.92 -28.18
CA ARG A 356 -18.28 -34.04 -29.31
C ARG A 356 -16.93 -34.35 -29.96
N ALA A 357 -15.93 -34.75 -29.18
CA ALA A 357 -14.65 -35.18 -29.71
C ALA A 357 -14.77 -36.50 -30.48
N ALA A 358 -15.53 -37.47 -29.94
CA ALA A 358 -15.78 -38.76 -30.58
C ALA A 358 -16.52 -38.61 -31.93
N GLU A 359 -17.45 -37.66 -32.05
CA GLU A 359 -18.15 -37.36 -33.32
C GLU A 359 -17.23 -36.81 -34.42
N LYS A 360 -16.10 -36.19 -34.04
CA LYS A 360 -15.22 -35.45 -34.95
C LYS A 360 -13.90 -36.15 -35.24
N HIS A 361 -13.51 -37.14 -34.44
CA HIS A 361 -12.22 -37.83 -34.55
C HIS A 361 -12.40 -39.33 -34.73
N GLY A 362 -11.97 -39.86 -35.89
CA GLY A 362 -12.02 -41.30 -36.17
C GLY A 362 -11.16 -42.10 -35.17
N GLY A 363 -11.67 -43.25 -34.71
CA GLY A 363 -10.98 -44.09 -33.71
C GLY A 363 -11.44 -43.88 -32.26
N LEU A 364 -12.35 -42.93 -32.01
CA LEU A 364 -12.96 -42.69 -30.69
C LEU A 364 -14.43 -43.14 -30.61
N ASP A 365 -14.96 -43.80 -31.65
CA ASP A 365 -16.38 -44.16 -31.78
C ASP A 365 -16.93 -44.96 -30.59
N VAL A 366 -16.08 -45.78 -29.98
CA VAL A 366 -16.43 -46.58 -28.81
C VAL A 366 -16.84 -45.73 -27.61
N LEU A 367 -16.31 -44.50 -27.48
CA LEU A 367 -16.67 -43.56 -26.42
C LEU A 367 -18.11 -43.04 -26.57
N GLY A 368 -18.73 -43.20 -27.75
CA GLY A 368 -20.15 -42.91 -27.95
C GLY A 368 -21.10 -43.78 -27.12
N ARG A 369 -20.61 -44.87 -26.52
CA ARG A 369 -21.35 -45.73 -25.58
C ARG A 369 -21.36 -45.20 -24.14
N LEU A 370 -20.61 -44.15 -23.85
CA LEU A 370 -20.63 -43.50 -22.55
C LEU A 370 -21.97 -42.78 -22.32
N PRO A 371 -22.41 -42.66 -21.06
CA PRO A 371 -23.60 -41.89 -20.71
C PRO A 371 -23.50 -40.44 -21.18
N VAL A 372 -24.65 -39.90 -21.57
CA VAL A 372 -24.75 -38.53 -22.10
C VAL A 372 -24.69 -37.48 -21.00
N ARG A 373 -25.21 -37.83 -19.82
CA ARG A 373 -25.41 -36.92 -18.69
C ARG A 373 -24.84 -37.48 -17.40
N ALA A 374 -24.43 -36.59 -16.51
CA ALA A 374 -24.17 -36.87 -15.11
C ALA A 374 -24.97 -35.90 -14.22
N SER A 375 -25.47 -36.38 -13.08
CA SER A 375 -26.15 -35.57 -12.06
C SER A 375 -25.73 -35.99 -10.64
N ALA A 376 -26.08 -35.14 -9.67
CA ALA A 376 -25.86 -35.36 -8.24
C ALA A 376 -27.17 -35.51 -7.47
N ASP A 377 -28.23 -36.00 -8.12
CA ASP A 377 -29.59 -36.05 -7.54
C ASP A 377 -29.73 -37.03 -6.35
N GLN A 378 -28.71 -37.85 -6.08
CA GLN A 378 -28.63 -38.75 -4.91
C GLN A 378 -27.44 -38.41 -3.99
N VAL A 379 -26.99 -37.16 -4.03
CA VAL A 379 -26.07 -36.59 -3.05
C VAL A 379 -26.91 -35.90 -2.00
N ASP A 380 -27.10 -36.60 -0.88
CA ASP A 380 -28.03 -36.20 0.18
C ASP A 380 -27.33 -36.18 1.54
N ALA A 381 -28.00 -35.57 2.53
CA ALA A 381 -27.56 -35.62 3.92
C ALA A 381 -27.54 -37.08 4.42
N ALA A 382 -26.49 -37.42 5.17
CA ALA A 382 -26.41 -38.66 5.91
C ALA A 382 -27.58 -38.74 6.90
N HIS A 383 -28.03 -39.95 7.19
CA HIS A 383 -29.14 -40.18 8.11
C HIS A 383 -28.59 -40.83 9.38
N ASP A 384 -29.08 -40.37 10.53
CA ASP A 384 -28.82 -40.95 11.83
C ASP A 384 -29.42 -42.37 11.93
N PRO A 385 -29.10 -43.14 13.00
CA PRO A 385 -29.66 -44.48 13.19
C PRO A 385 -31.20 -44.54 13.27
N ASP A 386 -31.85 -43.42 13.59
CA ASP A 386 -33.32 -43.28 13.66
C ASP A 386 -33.93 -42.88 12.31
N GLY A 387 -33.12 -42.73 11.25
CA GLY A 387 -33.56 -42.39 9.90
C GLY A 387 -33.87 -40.91 9.70
N LYS A 388 -33.41 -40.01 10.57
CA LYS A 388 -33.49 -38.56 10.38
C LYS A 388 -32.20 -38.02 9.74
N PRO A 389 -32.26 -37.00 8.88
CA PRO A 389 -31.05 -36.42 8.32
C PRO A 389 -30.21 -35.76 9.43
N GLU A 390 -28.90 -35.99 9.42
CA GLU A 390 -27.94 -35.45 10.41
C GLU A 390 -27.94 -33.91 10.45
N PHE A 391 -28.31 -33.27 9.34
CA PHE A 391 -28.60 -31.84 9.28
C PHE A 391 -29.74 -31.58 8.28
N SER A 392 -30.50 -30.51 8.53
CA SER A 392 -31.62 -30.11 7.67
C SER A 392 -31.55 -28.63 7.33
N GLY A 393 -31.57 -28.29 6.05
CA GLY A 393 -31.63 -26.92 5.54
C GLY A 393 -30.32 -26.14 5.71
N TRP A 394 -29.64 -25.87 4.60
CA TRP A 394 -28.51 -24.94 4.51
C TRP A 394 -28.78 -23.96 3.38
N SER A 395 -28.18 -22.78 3.46
CA SER A 395 -28.25 -21.78 2.41
C SER A 395 -26.92 -21.05 2.32
N ARG A 396 -26.53 -20.66 1.10
CA ARG A 396 -25.44 -19.71 0.88
C ARG A 396 -26.05 -18.37 0.50
N PHE A 397 -25.37 -17.28 0.83
CA PHE A 397 -25.69 -16.00 0.19
C PHE A 397 -25.58 -16.16 -1.33
N SER A 398 -26.71 -16.04 -2.02
CA SER A 398 -26.77 -15.93 -3.46
C SER A 398 -26.77 -14.48 -3.85
N LEU A 399 -25.90 -14.10 -4.78
CA LEU A 399 -25.91 -12.77 -5.35
C LEU A 399 -26.95 -12.70 -6.47
N ASP A 400 -27.67 -11.58 -6.53
CA ASP A 400 -28.46 -11.23 -7.72
C ASP A 400 -27.47 -10.89 -8.84
N GLU A 401 -27.26 -11.84 -9.75
CA GLU A 401 -26.32 -11.73 -10.85
C GLU A 401 -26.61 -10.51 -11.73
N GLN A 402 -27.88 -10.10 -11.88
CA GLN A 402 -28.23 -8.91 -12.64
C GLN A 402 -27.78 -7.64 -11.91
N ARG A 403 -28.09 -7.49 -10.62
CA ARG A 403 -27.67 -6.32 -9.83
C ARG A 403 -26.16 -6.22 -9.65
N VAL A 404 -25.46 -7.35 -9.44
CA VAL A 404 -24.00 -7.35 -9.32
C VAL A 404 -23.35 -6.94 -10.64
N ARG A 405 -23.86 -7.41 -11.78
CA ARG A 405 -23.42 -6.95 -13.10
C ARG A 405 -23.62 -5.43 -13.22
N GLU A 406 -24.81 -4.92 -12.94
CA GLU A 406 -25.09 -3.47 -12.97
C GLU A 406 -24.13 -2.65 -12.10
N LEU A 407 -23.80 -3.12 -10.90
CA LEU A 407 -22.84 -2.47 -10.00
C LEU A 407 -21.40 -2.48 -10.55
N LEU A 408 -20.95 -3.60 -11.11
CA LEU A 408 -19.63 -3.73 -11.75
C LEU A 408 -19.51 -2.97 -13.07
N MET A 409 -20.63 -2.60 -13.68
CA MET A 409 -20.70 -1.90 -14.98
C MET A 409 -21.05 -0.42 -14.87
N GLY A 410 -21.43 0.04 -13.68
CA GLY A 410 -21.83 1.41 -13.39
C GLY A 410 -20.71 2.23 -12.73
N GLU A 411 -20.92 3.55 -12.70
CA GLU A 411 -20.00 4.50 -12.05
C GLU A 411 -19.97 4.37 -10.51
N GLN A 412 -20.84 3.54 -9.92
CA GLN A 412 -20.93 3.36 -8.46
C GLN A 412 -19.72 2.64 -7.88
N LEU A 413 -19.13 1.68 -8.61
CA LEU A 413 -17.92 0.99 -8.19
C LEU A 413 -16.66 1.68 -8.73
N TYR A 414 -16.77 2.28 -9.92
CA TYR A 414 -15.66 2.95 -10.62
C TYR A 414 -15.99 4.42 -10.83
N ARG A 415 -15.32 5.30 -10.08
CA ARG A 415 -15.56 6.75 -10.15
C ARG A 415 -15.09 7.40 -11.47
N ASP A 416 -14.26 6.71 -12.27
CA ASP A 416 -13.64 7.26 -13.48
C ASP A 416 -13.77 6.29 -14.68
N ARG A 417 -14.39 6.76 -15.77
CA ARG A 417 -14.54 6.00 -17.02
C ARG A 417 -13.21 5.74 -17.74
N ASP A 418 -12.17 6.50 -17.40
CA ASP A 418 -10.84 6.37 -17.97
C ASP A 418 -10.18 5.03 -17.62
N LEU A 419 -10.70 4.35 -16.59
CA LEU A 419 -10.31 2.99 -16.24
C LEU A 419 -10.50 2.02 -17.41
N ALA A 420 -11.57 2.13 -18.20
CA ALA A 420 -11.81 1.21 -19.31
C ALA A 420 -10.68 1.27 -20.37
N ILE A 421 -10.12 2.46 -20.60
CA ILE A 421 -8.98 2.65 -21.52
C ILE A 421 -7.69 2.12 -20.91
N ARG A 422 -7.50 2.28 -19.58
CA ARG A 422 -6.39 1.68 -18.84
C ARG A 422 -6.42 0.15 -18.93
N GLU A 423 -7.58 -0.46 -18.72
CA GLU A 423 -7.79 -1.92 -18.82
C GLU A 423 -7.57 -2.44 -20.24
N LEU A 424 -8.05 -1.72 -21.27
CA LEU A 424 -7.76 -2.05 -22.67
C LEU A 424 -6.24 -2.08 -22.93
N TYR A 425 -5.52 -1.06 -22.47
CA TYR A 425 -4.07 -0.98 -22.65
C TYR A 425 -3.35 -2.13 -21.93
N GLN A 426 -3.72 -2.42 -20.67
CA GLN A 426 -3.08 -3.49 -19.90
C GLN A 426 -3.38 -4.88 -20.47
N ASN A 427 -4.58 -5.13 -21.00
CA ASN A 427 -4.90 -6.38 -21.68
C ASN A 427 -4.10 -6.55 -22.98
N ALA A 428 -3.93 -5.48 -23.76
CA ALA A 428 -3.06 -5.46 -24.92
C ALA A 428 -1.57 -5.66 -24.55
N LEU A 429 -1.13 -5.06 -23.45
CA LEU A 429 0.22 -5.21 -22.90
C LEU A 429 0.49 -6.66 -22.48
N ASP A 430 -0.42 -7.30 -21.75
CA ASP A 430 -0.32 -8.70 -21.34
C ASP A 430 -0.29 -9.65 -22.56
N ALA A 431 -1.12 -9.40 -23.57
CA ALA A 431 -1.12 -10.17 -24.81
C ALA A 431 0.22 -10.08 -25.56
N CYS A 432 0.83 -8.88 -25.59
CA CYS A 432 2.15 -8.67 -26.17
C CYS A 432 3.27 -9.31 -25.31
N ARG A 433 3.22 -9.20 -23.99
CA ARG A 433 4.17 -9.85 -23.06
C ARG A 433 4.17 -11.36 -23.24
N TYR A 434 2.99 -11.97 -23.35
CA TYR A 434 2.84 -13.40 -23.61
C TYR A 434 3.46 -13.79 -24.95
N ARG A 435 3.14 -13.07 -26.02
CA ARG A 435 3.77 -13.33 -27.31
C ARG A 435 5.29 -13.20 -27.23
N ARG A 436 5.83 -12.15 -26.59
CA ARG A 436 7.28 -11.97 -26.43
C ARG A 436 7.92 -13.16 -25.72
N ALA A 437 7.34 -13.62 -24.62
CA ALA A 437 7.84 -14.78 -23.87
C ALA A 437 7.88 -16.04 -24.75
N ARG A 438 6.80 -16.29 -25.51
CA ARG A 438 6.74 -17.43 -26.44
C ARG A 438 7.76 -17.31 -27.59
N GLU A 439 7.88 -16.15 -28.21
CA GLU A 439 8.86 -15.90 -29.28
C GLU A 439 10.31 -16.08 -28.76
N GLN A 440 10.61 -15.61 -27.54
CA GLN A 440 11.91 -15.81 -26.88
C GLN A 440 12.19 -17.30 -26.61
N TYR A 441 11.20 -18.03 -26.11
CA TYR A 441 11.32 -19.47 -25.89
C TYR A 441 11.58 -20.22 -27.20
N VAL A 442 10.77 -19.96 -28.24
CA VAL A 442 10.93 -20.58 -29.56
C VAL A 442 12.30 -20.26 -30.16
N ALA A 443 12.76 -19.01 -30.09
CA ALA A 443 14.06 -18.62 -30.63
C ALA A 443 15.26 -19.26 -29.89
N ARG A 444 15.07 -19.67 -28.62
CA ARG A 444 16.12 -20.34 -27.83
C ARG A 444 16.08 -21.86 -27.94
N THR A 445 14.91 -22.43 -28.23
CA THR A 445 14.70 -23.89 -28.33
C THR A 445 14.67 -24.39 -29.77
N THR A 446 14.57 -23.48 -30.74
CA THR A 446 14.58 -23.77 -32.18
C THR A 446 15.50 -22.77 -32.87
N ASP A 447 16.09 -23.13 -34.01
CA ASP A 447 16.90 -22.22 -34.87
C ASP A 447 16.05 -21.14 -35.59
N ARG A 448 14.87 -20.83 -35.05
CA ARG A 448 13.92 -19.90 -35.66
C ARG A 448 14.05 -18.51 -35.04
N LEU A 449 14.54 -17.58 -35.83
CA LEU A 449 14.55 -16.17 -35.48
C LEU A 449 13.17 -15.54 -35.69
N SER A 450 12.72 -14.75 -34.72
CA SER A 450 11.50 -13.96 -34.81
C SER A 450 11.81 -12.53 -35.23
N ALA A 451 11.09 -12.02 -36.23
CA ALA A 451 11.11 -10.61 -36.62
C ALA A 451 9.98 -9.80 -35.93
N TRP A 452 9.25 -10.40 -35.00
CA TRP A 452 8.11 -9.75 -34.35
C TRP A 452 8.56 -8.61 -33.44
N GLN A 453 7.85 -7.49 -33.53
CA GLN A 453 7.95 -6.37 -32.61
C GLN A 453 6.55 -6.04 -32.08
N GLY A 454 6.40 -6.00 -30.76
CA GLY A 454 5.13 -5.70 -30.12
C GLY A 454 4.63 -4.29 -30.44
N ARG A 455 3.35 -4.17 -30.72
CA ARG A 455 2.67 -2.93 -31.11
C ARG A 455 1.26 -2.88 -30.55
N ILE A 456 0.89 -1.75 -29.98
CA ILE A 456 -0.46 -1.45 -29.49
C ILE A 456 -0.96 -0.17 -30.16
N THR A 457 -2.18 -0.18 -30.69
CA THR A 457 -2.75 0.96 -31.43
C THR A 457 -4.16 1.26 -30.95
N PHE A 458 -4.41 2.51 -30.56
CA PHE A 458 -5.71 3.04 -30.23
C PHE A 458 -6.21 3.96 -31.34
N THR A 459 -7.42 3.71 -31.85
CA THR A 459 -8.06 4.57 -32.86
C THR A 459 -9.50 4.86 -32.44
N GLN A 460 -9.80 6.13 -32.18
CA GLN A 460 -11.14 6.61 -31.88
C GLN A 460 -11.69 7.42 -33.05
N GLY A 461 -12.90 7.10 -33.48
CA GLY A 461 -13.51 7.75 -34.64
C GLY A 461 -14.99 7.42 -34.79
N VAL A 462 -15.49 7.63 -36.00
CA VAL A 462 -16.86 7.29 -36.40
C VAL A 462 -16.78 6.33 -37.57
N ASP A 463 -17.55 5.24 -37.51
CA ASP A 463 -17.57 4.23 -38.57
C ASP A 463 -18.42 4.68 -39.77
N GLU A 464 -18.47 3.85 -40.82
CA GLU A 464 -19.24 4.13 -42.05
C GLU A 464 -20.75 4.31 -41.80
N ASN A 465 -21.27 3.79 -40.69
CA ASN A 465 -22.67 3.87 -40.29
C ASN A 465 -22.96 5.06 -39.37
N GLY A 466 -21.97 5.93 -39.11
CA GLY A 466 -22.12 7.06 -38.22
C GLY A 466 -22.02 6.71 -36.72
N ARG A 467 -21.60 5.49 -36.35
CA ARG A 467 -21.44 5.08 -34.95
C ARG A 467 -20.05 5.45 -34.44
N ALA A 468 -19.99 6.11 -33.29
CA ALA A 468 -18.72 6.39 -32.61
C ALA A 468 -18.10 5.10 -32.09
N TYR A 469 -16.79 4.93 -32.25
CA TYR A 469 -16.06 3.75 -31.81
C TYR A 469 -14.68 4.09 -31.22
N LEU A 470 -14.16 3.18 -30.41
CA LEU A 470 -12.78 3.11 -29.95
C LEU A 470 -12.22 1.71 -30.24
N ASP A 471 -11.22 1.64 -31.11
CA ASP A 471 -10.46 0.42 -31.36
C ASP A 471 -9.20 0.39 -30.49
N CYS A 472 -8.95 -0.75 -29.85
CA CYS A 472 -7.65 -1.15 -29.33
C CYS A 472 -7.16 -2.36 -30.12
N VAL A 473 -6.01 -2.22 -30.77
CA VAL A 473 -5.41 -3.27 -31.62
C VAL A 473 -4.04 -3.61 -31.08
N ASP A 474 -3.84 -4.89 -30.74
CA ASP A 474 -2.55 -5.47 -30.39
C ASP A 474 -2.15 -6.55 -31.39
N ASN A 475 -0.85 -6.73 -31.60
CA ASN A 475 -0.29 -7.84 -32.35
C ASN A 475 0.28 -8.92 -31.40
N GLY A 476 -0.35 -9.11 -30.24
CA GLY A 476 0.05 -10.06 -29.22
C GLY A 476 -0.31 -11.50 -29.57
N VAL A 477 -0.50 -12.32 -28.54
CA VAL A 477 -0.68 -13.78 -28.69
C VAL A 477 -2.07 -14.17 -29.23
N GLY A 478 -3.07 -13.30 -29.12
CA GLY A 478 -4.45 -13.56 -29.52
C GLY A 478 -5.16 -14.64 -28.70
N MET A 479 -6.43 -14.89 -29.02
CA MET A 479 -7.34 -15.82 -28.34
C MET A 479 -7.96 -16.80 -29.34
N GLY A 480 -8.20 -18.04 -28.91
CA GLY A 480 -8.98 -19.04 -29.64
C GLY A 480 -10.43 -19.10 -29.15
N GLU A 481 -11.18 -20.09 -29.65
CA GLU A 481 -12.58 -20.29 -29.26
C GLU A 481 -12.72 -20.67 -27.77
N GLY A 482 -11.76 -21.41 -27.22
CA GLY A 482 -11.73 -21.80 -25.82
C GLY A 482 -11.56 -20.61 -24.88
N GLU A 483 -10.61 -19.72 -25.18
CA GLU A 483 -10.36 -18.51 -24.41
C GLU A 483 -11.53 -17.53 -24.49
N LEU A 484 -12.17 -17.39 -25.67
CA LEU A 484 -13.37 -16.56 -25.83
C LEU A 484 -14.58 -17.07 -25.02
N LYS A 485 -14.74 -18.40 -24.90
CA LYS A 485 -15.83 -19.03 -24.12
C LYS A 485 -15.52 -19.18 -22.62
N GLY A 486 -14.24 -19.13 -22.26
CA GLY A 486 -13.74 -19.30 -20.90
C GLY A 486 -13.31 -17.98 -20.30
N VAL A 487 -12.03 -17.65 -20.44
CA VAL A 487 -11.37 -16.51 -19.79
C VAL A 487 -11.99 -15.16 -20.17
N PHE A 488 -12.38 -14.97 -21.43
CA PHE A 488 -12.88 -13.68 -21.90
C PHE A 488 -14.32 -13.40 -21.43
N SER A 489 -15.17 -14.43 -21.37
CA SER A 489 -16.61 -14.30 -21.10
C SER A 489 -17.01 -14.62 -19.66
N ARG A 490 -16.11 -15.21 -18.86
CA ARG A 490 -16.36 -15.50 -17.44
C ARG A 490 -15.63 -14.49 -16.56
N ALA A 491 -16.40 -13.69 -15.85
CA ALA A 491 -15.87 -12.83 -14.80
C ALA A 491 -15.18 -13.67 -13.72
N GLY A 492 -13.98 -13.26 -13.30
CA GLY A 492 -13.23 -13.91 -12.23
C GLY A 492 -12.21 -14.96 -12.67
N VAL A 493 -12.08 -15.24 -13.98
CA VAL A 493 -11.09 -16.20 -14.50
C VAL A 493 -9.97 -15.44 -15.21
N ARG A 494 -8.70 -15.75 -14.90
CA ARG A 494 -7.53 -15.14 -15.57
C ARG A 494 -6.92 -16.11 -16.58
N PHE A 495 -6.23 -15.58 -17.58
CA PHE A 495 -5.45 -16.44 -18.49
C PHE A 495 -4.27 -17.10 -17.76
N ALA A 496 -3.75 -16.44 -16.72
CA ALA A 496 -2.66 -16.94 -15.89
C ALA A 496 -3.07 -18.16 -15.04
N ASP A 497 -4.38 -18.40 -14.86
CA ASP A 497 -4.91 -19.56 -14.14
C ASP A 497 -5.11 -20.78 -15.05
N LEU A 498 -4.87 -20.64 -16.37
CA LEU A 498 -5.02 -21.74 -17.31
C LEU A 498 -3.85 -22.72 -17.19
N ALA A 499 -4.14 -24.02 -17.20
CA ALA A 499 -3.12 -25.07 -17.23
C ALA A 499 -2.10 -24.87 -18.37
N GLU A 500 -2.56 -24.54 -19.58
CA GLU A 500 -1.69 -24.25 -20.74
C GLU A 500 -0.65 -23.17 -20.44
N PHE A 501 -1.04 -22.10 -19.73
CA PHE A 501 -0.13 -21.02 -19.36
C PHE A 501 0.90 -21.51 -18.35
N HIS A 502 0.49 -22.23 -17.29
CA HIS A 502 1.42 -22.81 -16.33
C HIS A 502 2.41 -23.77 -16.99
N ASP A 503 1.98 -24.54 -18.00
CA ASP A 503 2.87 -25.45 -18.71
C ASP A 503 3.91 -24.72 -19.54
N GLU A 504 3.52 -23.67 -20.26
CA GLU A 504 4.49 -22.84 -20.99
C GLU A 504 5.42 -22.12 -20.02
N GLN A 505 4.90 -21.59 -18.91
CA GLN A 505 5.71 -20.95 -17.87
C GLN A 505 6.73 -21.93 -17.28
N ALA A 506 6.38 -23.19 -17.05
CA ALA A 506 7.33 -24.22 -16.62
C ALA A 506 8.40 -24.51 -17.68
N ASP A 507 8.05 -24.51 -18.98
CA ASP A 507 9.04 -24.64 -20.05
C ASP A 507 9.97 -23.42 -20.11
N TRP A 508 9.43 -22.22 -19.91
CA TRP A 508 10.18 -20.97 -19.87
C TRP A 508 11.14 -20.91 -18.67
N ASN A 509 10.70 -21.39 -17.52
CA ASN A 509 11.50 -21.48 -16.28
C ASN A 509 12.63 -22.52 -16.39
N ALA A 510 12.48 -23.52 -17.26
CA ALA A 510 13.49 -24.57 -17.46
C ALA A 510 14.69 -24.11 -18.32
N LEU A 511 14.60 -22.95 -18.99
CA LEU A 511 15.73 -22.34 -19.70
C LEU A 511 16.70 -21.65 -18.73
N ASP A 512 17.97 -21.57 -19.11
CA ASP A 512 19.00 -20.81 -18.39
C ASP A 512 19.57 -19.68 -19.27
N PRO A 513 19.33 -18.40 -18.95
CA PRO A 513 18.41 -17.89 -17.91
C PRO A 513 16.93 -18.08 -18.30
N PRO A 514 16.01 -18.14 -17.31
CA PRO A 514 14.59 -18.35 -17.57
C PRO A 514 13.95 -17.19 -18.34
N VAL A 515 12.86 -17.49 -19.06
CA VAL A 515 12.02 -16.46 -19.70
C VAL A 515 10.94 -16.02 -18.70
N GLU A 516 11.08 -14.81 -18.15
CA GLU A 516 10.16 -14.30 -17.14
C GLU A 516 8.97 -13.54 -17.78
N LEU A 517 7.77 -13.79 -17.25
CA LEU A 517 6.55 -13.07 -17.62
C LEU A 517 5.77 -12.68 -16.35
N TYR A 518 5.42 -11.39 -16.27
CA TYR A 518 4.65 -10.81 -15.17
C TYR A 518 3.32 -10.25 -15.71
N PRO A 519 2.19 -10.98 -15.56
CA PRO A 519 0.87 -10.52 -16.00
C PRO A 519 0.36 -9.33 -15.16
N ASN A 520 -0.36 -8.41 -15.79
CA ASN A 520 -1.12 -7.36 -15.09
C ASN A 520 -2.50 -7.83 -14.60
N SER A 521 -3.08 -8.86 -15.23
CA SER A 521 -4.43 -9.34 -14.90
C SER A 521 -4.52 -9.97 -13.50
N ARG A 522 -5.34 -9.41 -12.60
CA ARG A 522 -5.49 -9.88 -11.20
C ARG A 522 -6.87 -10.39 -10.81
N PHE A 523 -7.94 -9.79 -11.34
CA PHE A 523 -9.32 -10.09 -10.92
C PHE A 523 -10.16 -10.80 -11.99
N GLY A 524 -9.71 -10.84 -13.26
CA GLY A 524 -10.49 -11.45 -14.35
C GLY A 524 -11.82 -10.73 -14.66
N ILE A 525 -11.96 -9.45 -14.29
CA ILE A 525 -13.17 -8.65 -14.54
C ILE A 525 -12.95 -7.46 -15.50
N GLY A 526 -11.72 -7.26 -15.98
CA GLY A 526 -11.33 -6.07 -16.75
C GLY A 526 -12.17 -5.83 -18.00
N VAL A 527 -12.66 -6.88 -18.66
CA VAL A 527 -13.53 -6.78 -19.85
C VAL A 527 -14.89 -6.13 -19.52
N LEU A 528 -15.41 -6.29 -18.30
CA LEU A 528 -16.69 -5.68 -17.90
C LEU A 528 -16.59 -4.15 -17.85
N SER A 529 -15.40 -3.60 -17.55
CA SER A 529 -15.15 -2.15 -17.53
C SER A 529 -15.41 -1.49 -18.90
N TYR A 530 -15.32 -2.25 -19.99
CA TYR A 530 -15.54 -1.73 -21.35
C TYR A 530 -16.97 -1.24 -21.54
N PHE A 531 -17.94 -1.87 -20.86
CA PHE A 531 -19.33 -1.45 -20.88
C PHE A 531 -19.61 -0.15 -20.09
N MET A 532 -18.59 0.46 -19.46
CA MET A 532 -18.71 1.84 -18.96
C MET A 532 -18.69 2.87 -20.10
N LEU A 533 -17.95 2.57 -21.18
CA LEU A 533 -17.79 3.44 -22.36
C LEU A 533 -18.68 3.04 -23.54
N ALA A 534 -19.05 1.76 -23.65
CA ALA A 534 -19.71 1.20 -24.82
C ALA A 534 -20.99 0.41 -24.51
N ASP A 535 -21.89 0.37 -25.49
CA ASP A 535 -23.08 -0.49 -25.46
C ASP A 535 -22.85 -1.83 -26.16
N GLU A 536 -21.87 -1.89 -27.07
CA GLU A 536 -21.54 -3.07 -27.84
C GLU A 536 -20.04 -3.19 -28.04
N ILE A 537 -19.54 -4.42 -27.97
CA ILE A 537 -18.13 -4.76 -28.09
C ILE A 537 -17.98 -5.76 -29.22
N THR A 538 -17.08 -5.49 -30.17
CA THR A 538 -16.67 -6.47 -31.17
C THR A 538 -15.22 -6.85 -30.95
N VAL A 539 -14.96 -8.13 -30.73
CA VAL A 539 -13.62 -8.70 -30.60
C VAL A 539 -13.31 -9.47 -31.87
N THR A 540 -12.21 -9.14 -32.54
CA THR A 540 -11.65 -9.92 -33.65
C THR A 540 -10.26 -10.38 -33.24
N THR A 541 -9.99 -11.68 -33.26
CA THR A 541 -8.76 -12.23 -32.67
C THR A 541 -8.24 -13.42 -33.46
N CYS A 542 -6.92 -13.61 -33.45
CA CYS A 542 -6.23 -14.71 -34.09
C CYS A 542 -5.14 -15.24 -33.16
N ARG A 543 -5.32 -16.47 -32.67
CA ARG A 543 -4.41 -17.13 -31.73
C ARG A 543 -3.09 -17.54 -32.41
N MET A 544 -1.98 -17.23 -31.77
CA MET A 544 -0.67 -17.78 -32.10
C MET A 544 -0.58 -19.22 -31.57
N ALA A 545 -0.10 -20.16 -32.37
CA ALA A 545 0.18 -21.52 -31.89
C ALA A 545 1.40 -21.55 -30.96
N ARG A 546 1.54 -22.63 -30.18
CA ARG A 546 2.64 -22.83 -29.22
C ARG A 546 4.01 -22.99 -29.91
N ASP A 547 4.05 -23.57 -31.11
CA ASP A 547 5.26 -23.67 -31.95
C ASP A 547 5.70 -22.32 -32.56
N GLY A 548 4.93 -21.27 -32.30
CA GLY A 548 5.10 -19.91 -32.79
C GLY A 548 4.97 -19.74 -34.30
N GLY A 549 4.70 -20.81 -35.05
CA GLY A 549 4.74 -20.82 -36.53
C GLY A 549 3.38 -20.81 -37.19
N ARG A 550 2.43 -21.47 -36.54
CA ARG A 550 1.09 -21.61 -37.09
C ARG A 550 0.17 -20.59 -36.44
N ARG A 551 -0.74 -20.06 -37.26
CA ARG A 551 -1.83 -19.20 -36.82
C ARG A 551 -3.10 -20.02 -36.72
N GLY A 552 -3.90 -19.77 -35.69
CA GLY A 552 -5.25 -20.29 -35.59
C GLY A 552 -6.20 -19.61 -36.59
N PRO A 553 -7.47 -20.03 -36.64
CA PRO A 553 -8.49 -19.31 -37.40
C PRO A 553 -8.71 -17.92 -36.81
N THR A 554 -8.99 -16.93 -37.67
CA THR A 554 -9.43 -15.61 -37.22
C THR A 554 -10.89 -15.71 -36.80
N LEU A 555 -11.16 -15.41 -35.53
CA LEU A 555 -12.48 -15.47 -34.93
C LEU A 555 -13.00 -14.06 -34.64
N GLN A 556 -14.31 -13.88 -34.77
CA GLN A 556 -15.01 -12.67 -34.37
C GLN A 556 -16.15 -13.00 -33.42
N ALA A 557 -16.28 -12.20 -32.35
CA ALA A 557 -17.37 -12.22 -31.41
C ALA A 557 -17.94 -10.80 -31.24
N THR A 558 -19.26 -10.66 -31.29
CA THR A 558 -19.96 -9.38 -31.04
C THR A 558 -20.85 -9.54 -29.82
N ILE A 559 -20.62 -8.68 -28.83
CA ILE A 559 -21.23 -8.75 -27.49
C ILE A 559 -21.97 -7.43 -27.28
N SER A 560 -23.30 -7.47 -27.42
CA SER A 560 -24.18 -6.30 -27.25
C SER A 560 -24.61 -6.10 -25.80
N GLY A 561 -23.88 -6.66 -24.84
CA GLY A 561 -24.16 -6.56 -23.41
C GLY A 561 -23.56 -7.72 -22.58
N PRO A 562 -23.23 -7.48 -21.30
CA PRO A 562 -22.57 -8.45 -20.42
C PRO A 562 -23.45 -9.64 -19.99
N GLY A 563 -24.75 -9.58 -20.25
CA GLY A 563 -25.68 -10.69 -20.07
C GLY A 563 -26.18 -11.32 -21.36
N HIS A 564 -25.71 -10.85 -22.52
CA HIS A 564 -26.20 -11.30 -23.82
C HIS A 564 -25.36 -12.46 -24.33
N LEU A 565 -26.04 -13.46 -24.92
CA LEU A 565 -25.36 -14.49 -25.69
C LEU A 565 -24.68 -13.84 -26.90
N PHE A 566 -23.45 -14.22 -27.16
CA PHE A 566 -22.71 -13.78 -28.35
C PHE A 566 -22.34 -14.99 -29.22
N GLN A 567 -22.33 -14.77 -30.54
CA GLN A 567 -21.90 -15.78 -31.50
C GLN A 567 -20.41 -15.61 -31.79
N ILE A 568 -19.67 -16.71 -31.77
CA ILE A 568 -18.28 -16.78 -32.22
C ILE A 568 -18.30 -17.36 -33.63
N ARG A 569 -17.78 -16.62 -34.61
CA ARG A 569 -17.72 -17.06 -36.01
C ARG A 569 -16.32 -16.90 -36.59
N PRO A 570 -15.87 -17.81 -37.47
CA PRO A 570 -14.69 -17.56 -38.27
C PRO A 570 -14.96 -16.42 -39.25
N VAL A 571 -13.97 -15.56 -39.47
CA VAL A 571 -14.03 -14.45 -40.43
C VAL A 571 -12.83 -14.47 -41.36
N GLU A 572 -12.91 -13.72 -42.46
CA GLU A 572 -11.79 -13.57 -43.39
C GLU A 572 -10.55 -13.01 -42.67
N ASP A 573 -9.40 -13.53 -43.11
CA ASP A 573 -8.11 -13.25 -42.53
C ASP A 573 -7.73 -11.76 -42.66
N ARG A 574 -7.48 -11.12 -41.51
CA ARG A 574 -7.08 -9.71 -41.41
C ARG A 574 -5.58 -9.52 -41.11
N GLY A 575 -4.76 -10.59 -41.05
CA GLY A 575 -3.32 -10.48 -40.86
C GLY A 575 -2.67 -11.55 -39.95
N GLY A 576 -1.71 -11.12 -39.13
CA GLY A 576 -0.99 -11.99 -38.19
C GLY A 576 -1.72 -12.20 -36.85
N PRO A 577 -1.16 -13.00 -35.93
CA PRO A 577 -1.73 -13.19 -34.59
C PRO A 577 -1.86 -11.86 -33.82
N GLY A 578 -2.92 -11.75 -33.00
CA GLY A 578 -3.25 -10.55 -32.24
C GLY A 578 -4.74 -10.42 -31.94
N THR A 579 -5.14 -9.30 -31.33
CA THR A 579 -6.54 -8.98 -31.02
C THR A 579 -6.88 -7.54 -31.40
N THR A 580 -8.10 -7.35 -31.89
CA THR A 580 -8.75 -6.05 -32.09
C THR A 580 -10.01 -6.03 -31.25
N VAL A 581 -10.05 -5.17 -30.24
CA VAL A 581 -11.25 -4.87 -29.45
C VAL A 581 -11.82 -3.55 -29.92
N ARG A 582 -12.99 -3.59 -30.54
CA ARG A 582 -13.78 -2.42 -30.94
C ARG A 582 -14.88 -2.17 -29.91
N LEU A 583 -14.84 -1.02 -29.27
CA LEU A 583 -15.88 -0.51 -28.39
C LEU A 583 -16.78 0.44 -29.17
N TYR A 584 -18.07 0.14 -29.31
CA TYR A 584 -19.05 1.08 -29.86
C TYR A 584 -19.55 2.01 -28.75
N LEU A 585 -19.08 3.26 -28.79
CA LEU A 585 -19.24 4.21 -27.70
C LEU A 585 -20.70 4.63 -27.52
N ARG A 586 -21.09 4.85 -26.26
CA ARG A 586 -22.42 5.34 -25.90
C ARG A 586 -22.69 6.72 -26.48
N GLY A 587 -23.96 7.03 -26.72
CA GLY A 587 -24.37 8.37 -27.16
C GLY A 587 -23.96 9.45 -26.16
N GLY A 588 -23.20 10.45 -26.63
CA GLY A 588 -22.72 11.56 -25.79
C GLY A 588 -21.39 11.32 -25.06
N GLU A 589 -20.70 10.20 -25.33
CA GLU A 589 -19.37 9.94 -24.79
C GLU A 589 -18.35 10.97 -25.29
N LYS A 590 -17.63 11.61 -24.36
CA LYS A 590 -16.65 12.69 -24.64
C LYS A 590 -15.22 12.29 -24.31
N THR A 591 -15.02 11.13 -23.71
CA THR A 591 -13.71 10.63 -23.31
C THR A 591 -12.84 10.41 -24.55
N SER A 592 -11.65 11.00 -24.54
CA SER A 592 -10.67 10.89 -25.64
C SER A 592 -9.56 9.93 -25.24
N CYS A 593 -9.37 8.84 -26.00
CA CYS A 593 -8.32 7.85 -25.72
C CYS A 593 -6.91 8.47 -25.69
N VAL A 594 -6.68 9.48 -26.54
CA VAL A 594 -5.40 10.21 -26.59
C VAL A 594 -5.19 10.98 -25.28
N GLN A 595 -6.20 11.68 -24.77
CA GLN A 595 -6.08 12.49 -23.56
C GLN A 595 -5.94 11.62 -22.31
N VAL A 596 -6.64 10.48 -22.26
CA VAL A 596 -6.50 9.51 -21.17
C VAL A 596 -5.09 8.93 -21.16
N LEU A 597 -4.63 8.36 -22.27
CA LEU A 597 -3.29 7.76 -22.35
C LEU A 597 -2.18 8.79 -22.12
N ARG A 598 -2.30 10.04 -22.61
CA ARG A 598 -1.35 11.11 -22.28
C ARG A 598 -1.25 11.38 -20.78
N ARG A 599 -2.36 11.23 -20.05
CA ARG A 599 -2.44 11.51 -18.61
C ARG A 599 -1.85 10.39 -17.77
N VAL A 600 -1.97 9.14 -18.20
CA VAL A 600 -1.62 7.96 -17.37
C VAL A 600 -0.42 7.17 -17.88
N LEU A 601 -0.11 7.15 -19.18
CA LEU A 601 0.97 6.35 -19.76
C LEU A 601 2.27 7.16 -19.90
N GLY A 602 3.23 6.89 -19.01
CA GLY A 602 4.54 7.53 -18.98
C GLY A 602 5.57 6.81 -19.81
N ILE A 603 5.64 5.48 -19.67
CA ILE A 603 6.58 4.61 -20.39
C ILE A 603 5.77 3.49 -21.04
N ALA A 604 5.89 3.29 -22.35
CA ALA A 604 5.27 2.16 -23.01
C ALA A 604 6.30 1.04 -23.18
N GLU A 605 5.98 -0.19 -22.79
CA GLU A 605 6.88 -1.33 -22.99
C GLU A 605 6.95 -1.77 -24.47
N PHE A 606 5.86 -1.56 -25.20
CA PHE A 606 5.74 -1.83 -26.63
C PHE A 606 5.33 -0.56 -27.36
N ALA A 607 5.64 -0.50 -28.67
CA ALA A 607 5.37 0.68 -29.48
C ALA A 607 3.86 0.97 -29.46
N THR A 608 3.48 2.12 -28.89
CA THR A 608 2.08 2.44 -28.63
C THR A 608 1.69 3.70 -29.39
N THR A 609 0.55 3.68 -30.09
CA THR A 609 0.02 4.86 -30.78
C THR A 609 -1.44 5.10 -30.42
N ALA A 610 -1.86 6.35 -30.31
CA ALA A 610 -3.25 6.72 -30.05
C ALA A 610 -3.69 7.84 -31.01
N ARG A 611 -4.90 7.75 -31.55
CA ARG A 611 -5.47 8.75 -32.47
C ARG A 611 -6.94 9.02 -32.16
N HIS A 612 -7.33 10.30 -32.13
CA HIS A 612 -8.71 10.74 -32.03
C HIS A 612 -8.88 12.06 -32.82
N GLY A 613 -9.54 11.99 -33.98
CA GLY A 613 -9.63 13.14 -34.89
C GLY A 613 -8.23 13.65 -35.30
N PRO A 614 -7.92 14.95 -35.15
CA PRO A 614 -6.59 15.49 -35.45
C PRO A 614 -5.55 15.18 -34.36
N GLU A 615 -5.97 14.78 -33.16
CA GLU A 615 -5.04 14.46 -32.08
C GLU A 615 -4.38 13.11 -32.35
N ARG A 616 -3.05 13.08 -32.27
CA ARG A 616 -2.23 11.87 -32.35
C ARG A 616 -1.14 11.91 -31.30
N GLU A 617 -0.88 10.75 -30.71
CA GLU A 617 0.23 10.53 -29.78
C GLU A 617 0.93 9.21 -30.11
N GLN A 618 2.24 9.15 -29.89
CA GLN A 618 3.07 7.97 -30.09
C GLN A 618 4.06 7.84 -28.92
N TRP A 619 4.21 6.63 -28.41
CA TRP A 619 5.17 6.26 -27.38
C TRP A 619 6.13 5.24 -27.96
N GLU A 620 7.42 5.56 -27.89
CA GLU A 620 8.50 4.64 -28.24
C GLU A 620 8.76 3.66 -27.09
N PRO A 621 9.10 2.39 -27.38
CA PRO A 621 9.34 1.38 -26.34
C PRO A 621 10.43 1.81 -25.35
N GLY A 622 10.13 1.74 -24.05
CA GLY A 622 11.08 1.99 -22.96
C GLY A 622 11.46 3.46 -22.74
N VAL A 623 10.92 4.39 -23.53
CA VAL A 623 11.24 5.82 -23.42
C VAL A 623 10.18 6.54 -22.60
N PHE A 624 10.60 7.29 -21.59
CA PHE A 624 9.70 8.16 -20.83
C PHE A 624 9.26 9.36 -21.68
N HIS A 625 7.96 9.60 -21.74
CA HIS A 625 7.39 10.70 -22.49
C HIS A 625 7.06 11.88 -21.57
N ALA A 626 7.79 12.99 -21.72
CA ALA A 626 7.62 14.19 -20.88
C ALA A 626 6.19 14.73 -20.90
N ARG A 627 5.69 15.15 -19.74
CA ARG A 627 4.33 15.70 -19.56
C ARG A 627 4.35 16.91 -18.64
N ARG A 628 3.60 17.93 -19.02
CA ARG A 628 3.32 19.10 -18.18
C ARG A 628 1.84 19.11 -17.82
N ARG A 629 1.55 18.95 -16.53
CA ARG A 629 0.18 18.99 -16.01
C ARG A 629 -0.33 20.45 -15.98
N PRO A 630 -1.52 20.76 -16.53
CA PRO A 630 -2.12 22.09 -16.42
C PRO A 630 -2.48 22.42 -14.96
N SER A 631 -2.30 23.67 -14.55
CA SER A 631 -2.53 24.09 -13.14
C SER A 631 -3.98 23.93 -12.66
N TRP A 632 -4.96 23.99 -13.57
CA TRP A 632 -6.39 23.84 -13.24
C TRP A 632 -6.88 22.39 -13.18
N LYS A 633 -6.05 21.39 -13.52
CA LYS A 633 -6.40 19.97 -13.45
C LYS A 633 -5.36 19.23 -12.60
N PRO A 634 -5.67 18.90 -11.34
CA PRO A 634 -4.69 18.38 -10.38
C PRO A 634 -4.23 16.94 -10.66
N GLU A 635 -4.86 16.23 -11.59
CA GLU A 635 -4.59 14.80 -11.84
C GLU A 635 -3.78 14.56 -13.13
N GLY A 636 -2.84 13.61 -13.05
CA GLY A 636 -2.08 13.12 -14.20
C GLY A 636 -0.57 13.29 -14.10
N LEU A 637 0.13 12.72 -15.09
CA LEU A 637 1.58 12.77 -15.19
C LEU A 637 2.10 14.21 -15.29
N ASN A 638 3.10 14.53 -14.46
CA ASN A 638 3.78 15.80 -14.47
C ASN A 638 5.28 15.56 -14.27
N ALA A 639 6.02 15.40 -15.36
CA ALA A 639 7.48 15.34 -15.33
C ALA A 639 8.04 15.87 -16.66
N HIS A 640 8.82 16.93 -16.62
CA HIS A 640 9.33 17.64 -17.80
C HIS A 640 10.58 18.46 -17.48
N GLY A 641 11.13 19.16 -18.49
CA GLY A 641 12.40 19.88 -18.42
C GLY A 641 13.57 18.97 -18.79
N ALA A 642 14.72 19.13 -18.15
CA ALA A 642 15.83 18.18 -18.24
C ALA A 642 15.42 16.82 -17.65
N LEU A 643 15.67 15.74 -18.41
CA LEU A 643 15.33 14.37 -18.03
C LEU A 643 16.58 13.49 -18.17
N ILE A 644 16.95 12.80 -17.09
CA ILE A 644 18.14 11.94 -17.05
C ILE A 644 17.68 10.52 -16.68
N PRO A 645 17.47 9.63 -17.66
CA PRO A 645 17.13 8.23 -17.39
C PRO A 645 18.37 7.48 -16.89
N VAL A 646 18.21 6.73 -15.80
CA VAL A 646 19.24 5.93 -15.12
C VAL A 646 18.62 4.59 -14.70
N VAL A 647 19.44 3.62 -14.26
CA VAL A 647 18.98 2.27 -13.85
C VAL A 647 18.12 1.64 -14.97
N ASP A 648 18.67 1.59 -16.19
CA ASP A 648 17.98 1.10 -17.40
C ASP A 648 16.63 1.79 -17.70
N GLY A 649 16.50 3.07 -17.35
CA GLY A 649 15.28 3.87 -17.56
C GLY A 649 14.17 3.59 -16.54
N ARG A 650 14.46 2.85 -15.46
CA ARG A 650 13.51 2.65 -14.35
C ARG A 650 13.45 3.86 -13.42
N VAL A 651 14.51 4.66 -13.36
CA VAL A 651 14.50 5.95 -12.68
C VAL A 651 14.82 7.03 -13.72
N ILE A 652 14.04 8.10 -13.74
CA ILE A 652 14.32 9.27 -14.57
C ILE A 652 14.36 10.48 -13.65
N TRP A 653 15.52 11.08 -13.46
CA TRP A 653 15.62 12.36 -12.78
C TRP A 653 14.97 13.43 -13.65
N CYS A 654 14.10 14.26 -13.08
CA CYS A 654 13.36 15.27 -13.84
C CYS A 654 13.44 16.64 -13.17
N GLU A 655 13.74 17.66 -13.99
CA GLU A 655 13.86 19.06 -13.55
C GLU A 655 12.57 19.60 -12.91
N HIS A 656 11.41 19.21 -13.43
CA HIS A 656 10.12 19.65 -12.92
C HIS A 656 9.17 18.48 -12.73
N GLY A 657 8.53 18.43 -11.56
CA GLY A 657 7.53 17.41 -11.23
C GLY A 657 8.15 16.07 -10.82
N GLY A 658 7.40 14.99 -11.01
CA GLY A 658 7.76 13.61 -10.66
C GLY A 658 6.56 12.67 -10.77
N ALA A 659 6.81 11.37 -10.72
CA ALA A 659 5.75 10.36 -10.77
C ALA A 659 6.23 8.98 -10.27
N ILE A 660 5.32 8.20 -9.70
CA ILE A 660 5.50 6.76 -9.53
C ILE A 660 4.70 6.05 -10.61
N LEU A 661 5.35 5.18 -11.37
CA LEU A 661 4.74 4.37 -12.42
C LEU A 661 4.76 2.90 -11.99
N VAL A 662 3.74 2.15 -12.40
CA VAL A 662 3.69 0.69 -12.32
C VAL A 662 3.47 0.16 -13.72
N ASP A 663 4.43 -0.61 -14.24
CA ASP A 663 4.47 -1.06 -15.64
C ASP A 663 4.26 0.10 -16.63
N GLY A 664 4.85 1.26 -16.31
CA GLY A 664 4.81 2.47 -17.13
C GLY A 664 3.55 3.33 -17.02
N LEU A 665 2.56 2.89 -16.24
CA LEU A 665 1.32 3.63 -15.94
C LEU A 665 1.39 4.34 -14.60
N LEU A 666 0.93 5.58 -14.53
CA LEU A 666 0.84 6.36 -13.30
C LEU A 666 0.03 5.63 -12.21
N ALA A 667 0.61 5.54 -11.01
CA ALA A 667 -0.05 5.05 -9.82
C ALA A 667 0.34 5.91 -8.61
N GLN A 668 -0.62 6.19 -7.73
CA GLN A 668 -0.39 7.00 -6.53
C GLN A 668 -0.12 6.09 -5.33
N PRO A 669 0.98 6.28 -4.60
CA PRO A 669 1.21 5.53 -3.36
C PRO A 669 0.17 5.90 -2.29
N THR A 670 -0.39 4.88 -1.61
CA THR A 670 -1.30 5.09 -0.47
C THR A 670 -0.52 5.32 0.82
N HIS A 671 0.62 4.64 0.97
CA HIS A 671 1.57 4.82 2.06
C HIS A 671 2.57 5.92 1.68
N LEU A 672 2.61 7.00 2.48
CA LEU A 672 3.42 8.20 2.23
C LEU A 672 4.41 8.43 3.37
N HIS A 673 5.40 7.54 3.48
CA HIS A 673 6.49 7.65 4.45
C HIS A 673 7.84 7.37 3.76
N GLY A 674 8.96 7.48 4.48
CA GLY A 674 10.29 7.36 3.87
C GLY A 674 10.48 8.37 2.73
N VAL A 675 11.05 7.94 1.60
CA VAL A 675 11.24 8.80 0.42
C VAL A 675 9.94 9.31 -0.22
N LEU A 676 8.79 8.73 0.11
CA LEU A 676 7.48 9.15 -0.39
C LEU A 676 6.74 10.10 0.58
N ALA A 677 7.36 10.45 1.71
CA ALA A 677 6.82 11.44 2.63
C ALA A 677 6.73 12.82 1.96
N ALA A 678 5.61 13.51 2.19
CA ALA A 678 5.34 14.83 1.64
C ALA A 678 4.88 15.80 2.75
N PRO A 679 5.51 16.98 2.91
CA PRO A 679 5.12 17.98 3.91
C PRO A 679 3.83 18.76 3.56
N ALA A 680 3.53 18.88 2.26
CA ALA A 680 2.49 19.76 1.74
C ALA A 680 1.13 19.06 1.54
N SER A 681 0.06 19.86 1.42
CA SER A 681 -1.28 19.38 1.03
C SER A 681 -1.28 18.65 -0.32
N ASP A 682 -0.35 18.99 -1.20
CA ASP A 682 -0.08 18.30 -2.47
C ASP A 682 0.87 17.11 -2.27
N LYS A 683 0.30 15.91 -2.16
CA LYS A 683 0.96 14.62 -1.93
C LYS A 683 1.73 14.09 -3.17
N SER A 684 2.18 14.97 -4.05
CA SER A 684 2.86 14.59 -5.29
C SER A 684 4.35 14.34 -5.05
N PHE A 685 4.83 13.14 -5.37
CA PHE A 685 6.26 12.83 -5.45
C PHE A 685 6.95 13.69 -6.53
N THR A 686 8.09 14.32 -6.22
CA THR A 686 8.83 15.20 -7.13
C THR A 686 10.34 14.93 -7.16
N GLY A 687 10.99 15.34 -8.23
CA GLY A 687 12.43 15.20 -8.46
C GLY A 687 12.77 14.01 -9.37
N ALA A 688 11.96 12.97 -9.35
CA ALA A 688 12.16 11.80 -10.19
C ALA A 688 10.85 11.17 -10.69
N VAL A 689 10.97 10.39 -11.75
CA VAL A 689 10.00 9.39 -12.17
C VAL A 689 10.57 8.01 -11.84
N VAL A 690 9.84 7.19 -11.08
CA VAL A 690 10.27 5.83 -10.72
C VAL A 690 9.26 4.82 -11.26
N ASN A 691 9.73 3.88 -12.09
CA ASN A 691 8.90 2.86 -12.72
C ASN A 691 9.11 1.48 -12.08
N LEU A 692 8.12 1.04 -11.30
CA LEU A 692 8.04 -0.27 -10.69
C LEU A 692 7.52 -1.29 -11.73
N ALA A 693 8.41 -2.17 -12.17
CA ALA A 693 8.14 -3.19 -13.18
C ALA A 693 8.76 -4.55 -12.82
N GLY A 694 8.25 -5.64 -13.40
CA GLY A 694 8.74 -7.00 -13.16
C GLY A 694 8.52 -7.49 -11.73
N LYS A 695 9.58 -7.98 -11.05
CA LYS A 695 9.51 -8.53 -9.67
C LYS A 695 9.08 -7.51 -8.62
N GLN A 696 9.16 -6.21 -8.93
CA GLN A 696 8.87 -5.11 -8.01
C GLN A 696 7.47 -4.51 -8.23
N VAL A 697 6.61 -5.13 -9.04
CA VAL A 697 5.22 -4.66 -9.24
C VAL A 697 4.42 -4.84 -7.95
N PRO A 698 3.91 -3.75 -7.33
CA PRO A 698 3.16 -3.82 -6.08
C PRO A 698 1.70 -4.17 -6.34
N ARG A 699 0.95 -4.46 -5.27
CA ARG A 699 -0.50 -4.53 -5.30
C ARG A 699 -1.13 -3.17 -5.52
N LEU A 700 -2.11 -3.14 -6.42
CA LEU A 700 -2.86 -1.95 -6.76
C LEU A 700 -4.31 -2.07 -6.27
N SER A 701 -4.97 -0.92 -6.13
CA SER A 701 -6.41 -0.82 -5.93
C SER A 701 -7.19 -1.42 -7.10
N VAL A 702 -8.49 -1.63 -6.92
CA VAL A 702 -9.38 -2.20 -7.96
C VAL A 702 -9.41 -1.33 -9.23
N ASP A 703 -9.36 -0.01 -9.10
CA ASP A 703 -9.24 0.96 -10.21
C ASP A 703 -7.80 1.12 -10.74
N ARG A 704 -6.85 0.37 -10.17
CA ARG A 704 -5.41 0.38 -10.46
C ARG A 704 -4.73 1.75 -10.34
N ALA A 705 -5.40 2.75 -9.80
CA ALA A 705 -4.87 4.10 -9.68
C ALA A 705 -3.99 4.29 -8.45
N LYS A 706 -4.15 3.44 -7.42
CA LYS A 706 -3.43 3.54 -6.15
C LYS A 706 -2.60 2.29 -5.88
N ILE A 707 -1.43 2.49 -5.29
CA ILE A 707 -0.58 1.41 -4.80
C ILE A 707 -1.00 1.12 -3.36
N VAL A 708 -1.40 -0.13 -3.09
CA VAL A 708 -1.87 -0.61 -1.79
C VAL A 708 -0.72 -1.07 -0.93
N ASP A 709 0.30 -1.69 -1.51
CA ASP A 709 1.49 -2.08 -0.75
C ASP A 709 2.36 -0.85 -0.43
N ASP A 710 3.13 -0.92 0.65
CA ASP A 710 4.19 0.05 0.91
C ASP A 710 5.39 -0.22 -0.01
N VAL A 711 5.72 0.77 -0.85
CA VAL A 711 6.82 0.71 -1.83
C VAL A 711 7.96 1.67 -1.49
N SER A 712 7.92 2.30 -0.32
CA SER A 712 8.84 3.38 0.05
C SER A 712 10.30 2.93 0.03
N GLU A 713 10.58 1.74 0.55
CA GLU A 713 11.94 1.16 0.55
C GLU A 713 12.43 0.80 -0.85
N VAL A 714 11.59 0.12 -1.65
CA VAL A 714 11.93 -0.25 -3.04
C VAL A 714 12.20 0.99 -3.89
N VAL A 715 11.42 2.06 -3.69
CA VAL A 715 11.62 3.35 -4.37
C VAL A 715 12.91 4.02 -3.91
N GLU A 716 13.20 4.06 -2.61
CA GLU A 716 14.45 4.63 -2.07
C GLU A 716 15.67 3.88 -2.62
N ASP A 717 15.65 2.55 -2.65
CA ASP A 717 16.73 1.72 -3.18
C ASP A 717 16.99 1.99 -4.67
N LEU A 718 15.94 2.11 -5.48
CA LEU A 718 16.06 2.42 -6.91
C LEU A 718 16.63 3.83 -7.13
N LEU A 719 16.17 4.81 -6.34
CA LEU A 719 16.69 6.18 -6.39
C LEU A 719 18.17 6.19 -6.03
N VAL A 720 18.56 5.51 -4.94
CA VAL A 720 19.95 5.38 -4.46
C VAL A 720 20.86 4.74 -5.51
N GLN A 721 20.40 3.69 -6.19
CA GLN A 721 21.13 3.07 -7.31
C GLN A 721 21.37 4.05 -8.46
N GLY A 722 20.36 4.87 -8.79
CA GLY A 722 20.41 5.85 -9.88
C GLY A 722 21.20 7.13 -9.58
N MET A 723 21.68 7.33 -8.34
CA MET A 723 22.33 8.60 -7.96
C MET A 723 23.74 8.77 -8.53
N GLY A 724 24.40 7.70 -8.97
CA GLY A 724 25.80 7.75 -9.43
C GLY A 724 26.03 8.55 -10.71
N GLU A 725 24.97 8.84 -11.46
CA GLU A 725 25.01 9.45 -12.79
C GLU A 725 24.50 10.89 -12.81
N LEU A 726 24.16 11.46 -11.66
CA LEU A 726 23.76 12.86 -11.52
C LEU A 726 25.00 13.78 -11.46
N ASP A 727 25.09 14.72 -12.40
CA ASP A 727 26.06 15.81 -12.36
C ASP A 727 25.42 17.06 -11.71
N PHE A 728 26.00 17.51 -10.59
CA PHE A 728 25.44 18.56 -9.73
C PHE A 728 26.09 19.94 -9.89
N SER A 729 26.91 20.16 -10.92
CA SER A 729 27.79 21.35 -10.99
C SER A 729 27.18 22.64 -11.59
N GLY A 730 25.87 22.92 -11.47
CA GLY A 730 25.23 24.09 -12.12
C GLY A 730 24.06 24.76 -11.39
N PRO A 731 23.70 26.02 -11.73
CA PRO A 731 22.65 26.80 -11.04
C PRO A 731 21.23 26.21 -11.15
N VAL A 732 20.95 25.42 -12.20
CA VAL A 732 19.69 24.67 -12.36
C VAL A 732 19.49 23.63 -11.26
N VAL A 733 20.59 23.08 -10.71
CA VAL A 733 20.56 22.11 -9.62
C VAL A 733 20.06 22.74 -8.31
N PHE A 734 20.39 24.01 -8.08
CA PHE A 734 19.94 24.74 -6.90
C PHE A 734 18.41 24.92 -6.89
N GLU A 735 17.83 25.37 -8.01
CA GLU A 735 16.37 25.51 -8.14
C GLU A 735 15.64 24.16 -8.10
N TRP A 736 16.28 23.10 -8.59
CA TRP A 736 15.76 21.74 -8.49
C TRP A 736 15.74 21.23 -7.05
N ILE A 737 16.86 21.34 -6.33
CA ILE A 737 16.96 20.94 -4.91
C ILE A 737 15.94 21.72 -4.07
N ASP A 738 15.67 23.00 -4.35
CA ASP A 738 14.56 23.75 -3.70
C ASP A 738 13.24 22.98 -3.82
N GLN A 739 12.84 22.72 -5.06
CA GLN A 739 11.54 22.13 -5.35
C GLN A 739 11.40 20.73 -4.78
N VAL A 740 12.49 19.96 -4.74
CA VAL A 740 12.53 18.62 -4.16
C VAL A 740 12.53 18.69 -2.63
N ALA A 741 13.29 19.58 -2.00
CA ALA A 741 13.32 19.74 -0.54
C ALA A 741 11.93 20.04 0.04
N TRP A 742 11.12 20.84 -0.66
CA TRP A 742 9.77 21.20 -0.23
C TRP A 742 8.74 20.07 -0.30
N ARG A 743 8.92 19.12 -1.22
CA ARG A 743 7.90 18.11 -1.55
C ARG A 743 8.32 16.68 -1.26
N THR A 744 9.62 16.42 -1.38
CA THR A 744 10.26 15.11 -1.19
C THR A 744 11.58 15.30 -0.40
N PRO A 745 11.53 15.83 0.84
CA PRO A 745 12.72 16.21 1.64
C PRO A 745 13.74 15.07 1.82
N ARG A 746 13.29 13.83 2.04
CA ARG A 746 14.18 12.66 2.12
C ARG A 746 15.03 12.49 0.87
N LEU A 747 14.45 12.70 -0.31
CA LEU A 747 15.17 12.61 -1.58
C LEU A 747 16.22 13.71 -1.69
N ALA A 748 15.88 14.94 -1.28
CA ALA A 748 16.82 16.05 -1.24
C ALA A 748 17.99 15.76 -0.27
N ASP A 749 17.73 15.19 0.89
CA ASP A 749 18.76 14.78 1.85
C ASP A 749 19.69 13.70 1.28
N LEU A 750 19.13 12.67 0.64
CA LEU A 750 19.93 11.61 0.01
C LEU A 750 20.86 12.21 -1.04
N VAL A 751 20.33 13.10 -1.89
CA VAL A 751 21.11 13.82 -2.91
C VAL A 751 22.21 14.67 -2.27
N ALA A 752 21.88 15.45 -1.24
CA ALA A 752 22.85 16.30 -0.53
C ALA A 752 23.95 15.49 0.17
N ALA A 753 23.62 14.31 0.72
CA ALA A 753 24.59 13.46 1.41
C ALA A 753 25.58 12.77 0.47
N ARG A 754 25.16 12.39 -0.74
CA ARG A 754 26.03 11.73 -1.73
C ARG A 754 26.85 12.73 -2.53
N GLY A 755 26.23 13.84 -2.92
CA GLY A 755 26.92 14.96 -3.52
C GLY A 755 27.67 15.71 -2.43
N ALA A 756 28.89 15.30 -2.10
CA ALA A 756 29.89 16.27 -1.63
C ALA A 756 30.24 17.22 -2.80
N LEU A 757 29.24 18.00 -3.25
CA LEU A 757 29.45 19.41 -3.56
C LEU A 757 30.31 19.90 -2.39
N GLY A 758 31.58 20.21 -2.65
CA GLY A 758 32.53 20.56 -1.61
C GLY A 758 31.84 21.48 -0.60
N VAL A 759 32.09 21.24 0.69
CA VAL A 759 31.48 21.90 1.86
C VAL A 759 31.44 23.44 1.72
N GLU A 760 32.17 24.01 0.78
CA GLU A 760 32.18 25.42 0.38
C GLU A 760 30.96 25.94 -0.42
N ALA A 761 30.02 25.11 -0.93
CA ALA A 761 29.08 25.60 -1.95
C ALA A 761 27.63 25.05 -2.01
N VAL A 762 27.09 24.38 -0.98
CA VAL A 762 25.65 24.03 -0.99
C VAL A 762 24.84 25.12 -0.29
N ARG A 763 24.37 26.09 -1.08
CA ARG A 763 23.31 26.99 -0.64
C ARG A 763 22.01 26.19 -0.74
N PHE A 764 21.19 26.16 0.30
CA PHE A 764 19.78 25.82 0.14
C PHE A 764 18.96 27.12 0.05
N PRO A 765 17.88 27.16 -0.74
CA PRO A 765 16.99 28.33 -0.85
C PRO A 765 16.40 28.80 0.48
N GLN A 766 16.17 27.89 1.42
CA GLN A 766 15.84 28.22 2.80
C GLN A 766 16.96 28.98 3.53
N ASP A 767 18.22 28.77 3.15
CA ASP A 767 19.39 29.49 3.69
C ASP A 767 19.58 30.88 3.06
N ILE A 768 18.99 31.16 1.88
CA ILE A 768 19.01 32.51 1.29
C ILE A 768 18.38 33.54 2.25
N ASN A 769 17.38 33.11 3.03
CA ASN A 769 16.77 33.96 4.05
C ASN A 769 17.61 34.04 5.34
N LEU A 770 18.53 33.10 5.57
CA LEU A 770 19.40 33.01 6.74
C LEU A 770 20.68 33.83 6.61
N VAL A 771 21.14 34.13 5.39
CA VAL A 771 22.43 34.79 5.16
C VAL A 771 22.14 36.04 4.35
N GLY A 772 21.78 37.11 5.05
CA GLY A 772 21.23 38.36 4.51
C GLY A 772 22.09 39.12 3.50
N ASP A 773 23.19 38.54 3.00
CA ASP A 773 24.07 39.16 2.03
C ASP A 773 24.82 38.12 1.19
N LEU A 774 24.33 37.80 -0.02
CA LEU A 774 25.17 37.17 -1.04
C LEU A 774 24.78 37.67 -2.45
N ARG A 775 25.29 38.87 -2.78
CA ARG A 775 25.57 39.40 -4.13
C ARG A 775 24.38 39.60 -5.08
N ASP A 776 24.22 40.86 -5.49
CA ASP A 776 23.29 41.42 -6.51
C ASP A 776 23.28 40.72 -7.89
N GLU A 777 24.08 39.69 -8.14
CA GLU A 777 24.36 39.17 -9.49
C GLU A 777 23.30 38.21 -10.06
N TYR A 778 22.26 37.81 -9.31
CA TYR A 778 21.31 36.76 -9.75
C TYR A 778 19.81 37.07 -9.58
N ARG A 779 19.32 38.28 -9.89
CA ARG A 779 17.86 38.55 -9.79
C ARG A 779 17.22 39.18 -11.03
N GLY A 780 16.39 38.41 -11.73
CA GLY A 780 15.37 38.93 -12.64
C GLY A 780 14.11 39.46 -11.90
N PRO A 781 13.21 40.21 -12.57
CA PRO A 781 12.04 40.84 -11.93
C PRO A 781 11.01 39.87 -11.34
N ALA A 782 10.88 38.66 -11.91
CA ALA A 782 9.94 37.64 -11.44
C ALA A 782 10.38 37.00 -10.11
N ASP A 783 11.69 36.89 -9.88
CA ASP A 783 12.26 36.32 -8.66
C ASP A 783 12.23 37.31 -7.50
N ARG A 784 12.20 38.63 -7.77
CA ARG A 784 11.88 39.63 -6.74
C ARG A 784 10.47 39.47 -6.18
N LEU A 785 9.48 39.16 -7.02
CA LEU A 785 8.10 38.95 -6.56
C LEU A 785 7.97 37.63 -5.79
N ARG A 786 8.70 36.59 -6.23
CA ARG A 786 8.75 35.28 -5.55
C ARG A 786 9.51 35.34 -4.22
N TRP A 787 10.60 36.11 -4.17
CA TRP A 787 11.30 36.51 -2.96
C TRP A 787 10.33 37.25 -2.04
N MET A 788 9.70 38.34 -2.48
CA MET A 788 8.77 39.12 -1.65
C MET A 788 7.56 38.32 -1.12
N MET A 789 7.07 37.32 -1.86
CA MET A 789 5.99 36.43 -1.41
C MET A 789 6.46 35.26 -0.51
N ARG A 790 7.75 34.94 -0.46
CA ARG A 790 8.34 33.83 0.33
C ARG A 790 9.33 34.29 1.42
N SER A 791 9.68 35.57 1.46
CA SER A 791 10.58 36.19 2.45
C SER A 791 9.90 36.17 3.81
N MET A 792 10.04 35.05 4.51
CA MET A 792 9.67 34.93 5.91
C MET A 792 10.92 35.23 6.73
N SER A 793 10.73 36.12 7.69
CA SER A 793 11.78 36.71 8.49
C SER A 793 12.60 35.67 9.28
N ALA A 794 13.92 35.59 9.02
CA ALA A 794 14.86 34.78 9.81
C ALA A 794 15.14 35.36 11.22
N LYS A 795 14.40 36.39 11.63
CA LYS A 795 14.65 37.20 12.85
C LYS A 795 14.44 36.39 14.14
N GLY A 796 13.78 35.24 14.06
CA GLY A 796 13.53 34.35 15.20
C GLY A 796 14.63 33.32 15.46
N LEU A 797 15.61 33.10 14.58
CA LEU A 797 16.54 31.98 14.71
C LEU A 797 17.55 32.17 15.85
N PRO A 798 17.92 31.08 16.56
CA PRO A 798 19.02 31.11 17.52
C PRO A 798 20.34 31.54 16.86
N ASP A 799 21.09 32.40 17.56
CA ASP A 799 22.36 32.96 17.07
C ASP A 799 23.38 31.88 16.66
N HIS A 800 23.43 30.74 17.37
CA HIS A 800 24.35 29.65 17.05
C HIS A 800 24.00 28.90 15.76
N ILE A 801 22.71 28.82 15.40
CA ILE A 801 22.26 28.26 14.12
C ILE A 801 22.54 29.21 12.98
N TYR A 802 22.29 30.51 13.19
CA TYR A 802 22.62 31.55 12.23
C TYR A 802 24.12 31.56 11.92
N LEU A 803 24.98 31.54 12.95
CA LEU A 803 26.43 31.47 12.79
C LEU A 803 26.90 30.16 12.15
N TRP A 804 26.33 29.02 12.54
CA TRP A 804 26.63 27.73 11.90
C TRP A 804 26.41 27.78 10.39
N ARG A 805 25.25 28.29 9.96
CA ARG A 805 24.91 28.44 8.54
C ARG A 805 25.83 29.45 7.87
N LEU A 806 26.08 30.60 8.50
CA LEU A 806 26.92 31.66 7.94
C LEU A 806 28.40 31.22 7.78
N LEU A 807 28.95 30.46 8.73
CA LEU A 807 30.32 29.92 8.65
C LEU A 807 30.48 28.90 7.51
N THR A 808 29.42 28.17 7.13
CA THR A 808 29.43 27.29 5.93
C THR A 808 29.62 28.06 4.62
N TYR A 809 29.37 29.37 4.57
CA TYR A 809 29.50 30.19 3.35
C TYR A 809 30.75 31.06 3.29
N GLY A 810 31.55 31.08 4.37
CA GLY A 810 32.67 32.01 4.56
C GLY A 810 32.17 33.40 4.98
N SER A 811 32.67 33.92 6.11
CA SER A 811 32.18 35.18 6.69
C SER A 811 33.27 36.18 7.05
N ASP A 812 33.00 37.46 6.80
CA ASP A 812 33.83 38.58 7.26
C ASP A 812 33.68 38.89 8.76
N LEU A 813 32.82 38.15 9.49
CA LEU A 813 32.65 38.30 10.96
C LEU A 813 33.89 37.88 11.76
N VAL A 814 34.88 37.23 11.14
CA VAL A 814 36.18 36.92 11.77
C VAL A 814 36.90 38.22 12.17
N ASP A 815 36.71 39.31 11.43
CA ASP A 815 37.30 40.60 11.76
C ASP A 815 36.68 41.23 13.02
N LEU A 816 35.41 40.89 13.32
CA LEU A 816 34.70 41.33 14.52
C LEU A 816 35.00 40.42 15.72
N VAL A 817 35.12 39.10 15.50
CA VAL A 817 35.40 38.08 16.53
C VAL A 817 36.41 37.04 15.99
N PRO A 818 37.72 37.21 16.24
CA PRO A 818 38.78 36.31 15.72
C PRO A 818 38.64 34.84 16.14
N GLU A 819 37.96 34.57 17.25
CA GLU A 819 37.72 33.23 17.80
C GLU A 819 36.94 32.32 16.82
N LEU A 820 36.18 32.90 15.88
CA LEU A 820 35.47 32.16 14.83
C LEU A 820 36.40 31.38 13.89
N SER A 821 37.66 31.84 13.73
CA SER A 821 38.66 31.16 12.88
C SER A 821 39.15 29.81 13.44
N HIS A 822 38.84 29.51 14.71
CA HIS A 822 39.27 28.29 15.41
C HIS A 822 38.13 27.29 15.62
N VAL A 823 36.95 27.52 15.04
CA VAL A 823 35.81 26.60 15.12
C VAL A 823 36.14 25.33 14.31
N GLY A 824 35.88 24.17 14.91
CA GLY A 824 36.14 22.85 14.30
C GLY A 824 35.27 22.56 13.06
N PRO A 825 35.38 21.36 12.47
CA PRO A 825 34.57 21.01 11.30
C PRO A 825 33.07 21.08 11.64
N LEU A 826 32.32 21.84 10.83
CA LEU A 826 30.89 22.09 11.04
C LEU A 826 30.06 20.84 10.72
N LEU A 827 28.94 20.65 11.42
CA LEU A 827 27.96 19.63 11.08
C LEU A 827 27.41 19.89 9.66
N PRO A 828 27.36 18.90 8.75
CA PRO A 828 26.82 19.12 7.40
C PRO A 828 25.34 19.51 7.46
N ALA A 829 24.98 20.57 6.75
CA ALA A 829 23.61 21.01 6.58
C ALA A 829 22.81 20.07 5.67
N LEU A 830 21.57 19.76 6.05
CA LEU A 830 20.63 18.97 5.24
C LEU A 830 19.38 19.80 4.89
N PRO A 831 18.76 19.56 3.72
CA PRO A 831 17.46 20.13 3.38
C PRO A 831 16.38 19.93 4.46
N SER A 832 16.32 18.74 5.06
CA SER A 832 15.33 18.40 6.10
C SER A 832 15.48 19.17 7.40
N ASP A 833 16.61 19.83 7.66
CA ASP A 833 16.81 20.67 8.87
C ASP A 833 15.75 21.79 8.96
N GLY A 834 15.22 22.24 7.82
CA GLY A 834 14.13 23.22 7.76
C GLY A 834 12.89 22.80 8.55
N ALA A 835 12.58 21.50 8.63
CA ALA A 835 11.43 20.98 9.38
C ALA A 835 11.59 21.10 10.91
N LEU A 836 12.83 21.19 11.40
CA LEU A 836 13.13 21.47 12.80
C LEU A 836 13.18 22.96 13.10
N LEU A 837 13.64 23.75 12.13
CA LEU A 837 13.88 25.19 12.31
C LEU A 837 12.63 26.05 12.05
N ALA A 838 11.59 25.52 11.41
CA ALA A 838 10.35 26.23 11.12
C ALA A 838 9.10 25.46 11.57
N GLU A 839 8.05 26.20 11.89
CA GLU A 839 6.68 25.67 11.98
C GLU A 839 6.09 25.59 10.57
N ILE A 840 5.78 24.36 10.13
CA ILE A 840 5.19 24.10 8.82
C ILE A 840 3.67 24.21 8.94
N TRP A 841 3.11 25.32 8.45
CA TRP A 841 1.68 25.43 8.16
C TRP A 841 1.44 25.13 6.67
N PRO A 842 0.23 24.69 6.26
CA PRO A 842 -0.03 24.17 4.92
C PRO A 842 0.44 25.04 3.75
N ASP A 843 0.61 26.35 3.96
CA ASP A 843 1.05 27.33 2.95
C ASP A 843 2.00 28.42 3.49
N ILE A 844 2.45 28.34 4.76
CA ILE A 844 3.29 29.36 5.42
C ILE A 844 4.34 28.67 6.31
N LEU A 845 5.62 29.06 6.21
CA LEU A 845 6.65 28.65 7.19
C LEU A 845 7.06 29.79 8.09
N SER A 846 6.67 29.73 9.35
CA SER A 846 7.20 30.66 10.34
C SER A 846 8.46 30.05 10.94
N TRP A 847 9.61 30.72 10.87
CA TRP A 847 10.80 30.27 11.59
C TRP A 847 10.47 30.20 13.08
N ARG A 848 10.85 29.10 13.73
CA ARG A 848 10.67 28.97 15.18
C ARG A 848 11.45 30.07 15.87
N SER A 849 10.81 30.71 16.84
CA SER A 849 11.47 31.70 17.66
C SER A 849 12.48 31.01 18.57
N GLN A 850 13.63 31.64 18.85
CA GLN A 850 14.65 31.16 19.77
C GLN A 850 14.14 30.89 21.20
N TYR A 851 12.93 31.35 21.54
CA TYR A 851 12.26 31.11 22.82
C TYR A 851 11.34 29.88 22.81
N GLN A 852 11.09 29.25 21.65
CA GLN A 852 10.30 28.03 21.55
C GLN A 852 11.23 26.81 21.64
N SER A 853 11.06 26.01 22.69
CA SER A 853 11.70 24.69 22.76
C SER A 853 10.94 23.70 21.90
N LEU A 854 11.66 22.81 21.21
CA LEU A 854 11.03 21.70 20.49
C LEU A 854 10.28 20.79 21.46
N THR A 855 9.08 20.39 21.06
CA THR A 855 8.22 19.44 21.78
C THR A 855 8.31 18.06 21.12
N PRO A 856 7.86 16.98 21.79
CA PRO A 856 7.73 15.67 21.16
C PRO A 856 6.88 15.68 19.89
N TYR A 857 5.85 16.53 19.84
CA TYR A 857 5.03 16.73 18.63
C TYR A 857 5.85 17.23 17.45
N ASP A 858 6.74 18.21 17.69
CA ASP A 858 7.55 18.81 16.63
C ASP A 858 8.50 17.79 16.00
N ILE A 859 9.09 16.92 16.81
CA ILE A 859 9.94 15.83 16.33
C ILE A 859 9.14 14.82 15.50
N LEU A 860 7.96 14.40 15.98
CA LEU A 860 7.11 13.44 15.26
C LEU A 860 6.57 14.03 13.96
N ALA A 861 6.15 15.31 13.98
CA ALA A 861 5.68 16.02 12.79
C ALA A 861 6.81 16.21 11.77
N ALA A 862 8.00 16.63 12.21
CA ALA A 862 9.17 16.76 11.35
C ALA A 862 9.54 15.40 10.74
N ALA A 863 9.64 14.34 11.53
CA ALA A 863 9.91 12.99 11.05
C ALA A 863 8.89 12.49 10.01
N TRP A 864 7.59 12.75 10.25
CA TRP A 864 6.53 12.42 9.32
C TRP A 864 6.67 13.16 7.98
N SER A 865 6.92 14.47 8.04
CA SER A 865 7.07 15.31 6.85
C SER A 865 8.35 15.03 6.08
N THR A 866 9.43 14.67 6.77
CA THR A 866 10.75 14.44 6.16
C THR A 866 10.97 13.00 5.75
N GLY A 867 10.15 12.06 6.21
CA GLY A 867 10.32 10.63 5.96
C GLY A 867 11.49 10.01 6.73
N THR A 868 12.05 10.70 7.72
CA THR A 868 13.07 10.16 8.62
C THR A 868 12.41 9.44 9.80
N THR A 869 13.14 8.57 10.50
CA THR A 869 12.61 8.02 11.75
C THR A 869 12.50 9.11 12.82
N PRO A 870 11.52 9.03 13.75
CA PRO A 870 11.43 9.94 14.89
C PRO A 870 12.73 10.04 15.69
N ARG A 871 13.43 8.92 15.89
CA ARG A 871 14.73 8.88 16.58
C ARG A 871 15.84 9.62 15.83
N GLU A 872 15.95 9.44 14.52
CA GLU A 872 16.93 10.18 13.72
C GLU A 872 16.66 11.68 13.79
N MET A 873 15.39 12.08 13.71
CA MET A 873 15.00 13.48 13.82
C MET A 873 15.31 14.07 15.20
N ALA A 874 15.05 13.33 16.28
CA ALA A 874 15.41 13.74 17.63
C ALA A 874 16.93 13.89 17.81
N ARG A 875 17.72 12.94 17.29
CA ARG A 875 19.20 13.01 17.30
C ARG A 875 19.69 14.21 16.49
N ARG A 876 19.05 14.50 15.36
CA ARG A 876 19.36 15.67 14.53
C ARG A 876 19.08 16.97 15.28
N ALA A 877 17.93 17.09 15.95
CA ALA A 877 17.60 18.24 16.79
C ALA A 877 18.59 18.45 17.95
N ALA A 878 19.03 17.35 18.59
CA ALA A 878 20.04 17.40 19.64
C ALA A 878 21.41 17.86 19.11
N ALA A 879 21.82 17.39 17.92
CA ALA A 879 23.05 17.83 17.26
C ALA A 879 23.04 19.32 16.86
N LEU A 880 21.85 19.86 16.57
CA LEU A 880 21.64 21.29 16.29
C LEU A 880 21.44 22.15 17.56
N HIS A 881 21.46 21.54 18.74
CA HIS A 881 21.22 22.22 20.02
C HIS A 881 19.86 22.96 20.07
N LEU A 882 18.80 22.37 19.50
CA LEU A 882 17.44 22.94 19.45
C LEU A 882 16.51 22.49 20.59
N GLY A 883 17.04 21.77 21.58
CA GLY A 883 16.27 21.30 22.74
C GLY A 883 17.02 20.26 23.57
N SER A 884 16.42 19.84 24.69
CA SER A 884 16.94 18.85 25.64
C SER A 884 16.19 17.51 25.61
N LEU A 885 15.40 17.25 24.55
CA LEU A 885 14.63 16.01 24.41
C LEU A 885 15.55 14.79 24.29
N ASP A 886 15.24 13.73 25.04
CA ASP A 886 15.95 12.46 24.94
C ASP A 886 15.55 11.72 23.64
N SER A 887 16.52 11.51 22.76
CA SER A 887 16.29 10.82 21.49
C SER A 887 15.88 9.37 21.63
N GLU A 888 16.22 8.70 22.74
CA GLU A 888 15.89 7.27 22.94
C GLU A 888 14.41 7.04 23.27
N CYS A 889 13.69 8.09 23.67
CA CYS A 889 12.23 8.07 23.85
C CYS A 889 11.47 7.90 22.52
N PHE A 890 12.12 8.16 21.39
CA PHE A 890 11.53 8.08 20.07
C PHE A 890 11.79 6.72 19.40
N SER A 891 10.79 6.26 18.65
CA SER A 891 10.89 5.02 17.87
C SER A 891 11.94 5.12 16.77
N GLY A 892 12.71 4.05 16.57
CA GLY A 892 13.58 3.85 15.41
C GLY A 892 12.86 3.26 14.19
N SER A 893 11.53 3.07 14.27
CA SER A 893 10.72 2.61 13.14
C SER A 893 10.70 3.66 12.03
N ARG A 894 10.82 3.21 10.77
CA ARG A 894 10.70 4.04 9.56
C ARG A 894 9.29 4.58 9.34
N VAL A 895 8.29 3.90 9.90
CA VAL A 895 6.91 4.37 9.93
C VAL A 895 6.64 4.90 11.33
N PRO A 896 6.54 6.24 11.51
CA PRO A 896 6.09 6.79 12.76
C PRO A 896 4.67 6.30 13.04
N ASP A 897 4.36 6.01 14.30
CA ASP A 897 2.99 5.67 14.68
C ASP A 897 2.11 6.94 14.52
N PRO A 898 1.07 6.90 13.66
CA PRO A 898 0.19 8.05 13.45
C PRO A 898 -0.52 8.47 14.75
N ASP A 899 -0.78 7.52 15.65
CA ASP A 899 -1.49 7.76 16.90
C ASP A 899 -0.59 8.52 17.86
N ASP A 900 0.70 8.20 17.94
CA ASP A 900 1.65 8.91 18.80
C ASP A 900 1.71 10.40 18.45
N ARG A 901 1.67 10.76 17.15
CA ARG A 901 1.65 12.16 16.71
C ARG A 901 0.37 12.89 17.14
N LEU A 902 -0.78 12.23 17.07
CA LEU A 902 -2.07 12.79 17.48
C LEU A 902 -2.20 12.86 19.01
N LEU A 903 -1.63 11.88 19.73
CA LEU A 903 -1.60 11.85 21.19
C LEU A 903 -0.81 13.01 21.77
N VAL A 904 0.33 13.38 21.18
CA VAL A 904 1.13 14.52 21.64
C VAL A 904 0.75 15.85 20.99
N LEU A 905 -0.26 15.87 20.10
CA LEU A 905 -0.73 17.08 19.44
C LEU A 905 -1.35 18.04 20.47
N ASN A 906 -0.78 19.23 20.59
CA ASN A 906 -1.34 20.32 21.36
C ASN A 906 -1.66 21.50 20.44
N THR A 907 -2.70 21.37 19.61
CA THR A 907 -3.13 22.44 18.71
C THR A 907 -3.63 23.62 19.55
N LEU A 908 -2.84 24.70 19.65
CA LEU A 908 -3.20 26.04 20.19
C LEU A 908 -3.44 26.14 21.70
N GLY A 909 -2.54 25.51 22.47
CA GLY A 909 -2.62 25.42 23.92
C GLY A 909 -1.84 26.43 24.76
N SER A 910 -0.73 27.03 24.32
CA SER A 910 -0.09 28.12 25.09
C SER A 910 1.01 28.83 24.28
N LEU A 911 0.85 30.14 24.11
CA LEU A 911 1.92 31.07 23.76
C LEU A 911 2.74 31.47 25.01
N VAL A 912 2.72 30.65 26.07
CA VAL A 912 3.41 30.93 27.35
C VAL A 912 4.40 29.82 27.61
N GLY A 913 5.68 30.13 27.47
CA GLY A 913 6.76 29.18 27.69
C GLY A 913 6.66 28.50 29.05
N SER A 914 6.54 27.18 29.05
CA SER A 914 6.98 26.37 30.17
C SER A 914 8.50 26.25 30.09
N VAL A 915 9.19 27.19 30.74
CA VAL A 915 10.58 27.01 31.12
C VAL A 915 10.61 25.97 32.24
N GLY A 916 10.70 24.69 31.89
CA GLY A 916 10.71 23.59 32.87
C GLY A 916 10.37 22.23 32.26
N HIS A 917 11.20 21.23 32.53
CA HIS A 917 11.26 19.91 31.86
C HIS A 917 10.12 18.93 32.26
N SER A 918 8.86 19.36 32.35
CA SER A 918 7.74 18.46 32.63
C SER A 918 6.49 18.87 31.86
N TYR A 919 6.09 18.07 30.86
CA TYR A 919 4.83 18.24 30.17
C TYR A 919 3.72 17.59 31.00
N ARG A 920 2.67 18.29 31.39
CA ARG A 920 1.54 17.66 32.11
C ARG A 920 0.49 17.24 31.10
N ALA A 921 0.10 15.95 31.09
CA ALA A 921 -0.99 15.49 30.24
C ALA A 921 -2.32 16.08 30.74
N SER A 922 -3.14 16.58 29.83
CA SER A 922 -4.49 17.07 30.16
C SER A 922 -5.53 15.96 30.04
N ALA A 923 -6.64 16.08 30.77
CA ALA A 923 -7.76 15.15 30.67
C ALA A 923 -8.28 15.04 29.22
N GLY A 924 -8.38 16.17 28.50
CA GLY A 924 -8.81 16.19 27.10
C GLY A 924 -7.86 15.42 26.17
N GLN A 925 -6.53 15.56 26.37
CA GLN A 925 -5.52 14.83 25.61
C GLN A 925 -5.62 13.31 25.82
N VAL A 926 -5.85 12.87 27.07
CA VAL A 926 -6.02 11.45 27.38
C VAL A 926 -7.33 10.91 26.80
N LEU A 927 -8.43 11.64 26.92
CA LEU A 927 -9.72 11.24 26.33
C LEU A 927 -9.68 11.22 24.81
N HIS A 928 -8.92 12.10 24.17
CA HIS A 928 -8.72 12.04 22.71
C HIS A 928 -8.04 10.73 22.30
N GLY A 929 -7.03 10.27 23.06
CA GLY A 929 -6.43 8.97 22.85
C GLY A 929 -7.40 7.80 23.08
N HIS A 930 -8.21 7.87 24.13
CA HIS A 930 -9.13 6.80 24.48
C HIS A 930 -10.33 6.69 23.54
N LEU A 931 -11.05 7.79 23.35
CA LEU A 931 -12.30 7.86 22.60
C LEU A 931 -12.07 8.15 21.11
N GLY A 932 -11.10 9.04 20.80
CA GLY A 932 -10.80 9.44 19.43
C GLY A 932 -9.94 8.43 18.66
N LEU A 933 -8.98 7.78 19.33
CA LEU A 933 -8.08 6.80 18.71
C LEU A 933 -8.40 5.34 19.09
N GLY A 934 -9.30 5.11 20.04
CA GLY A 934 -9.72 3.76 20.46
C GLY A 934 -8.69 3.02 21.33
N LEU A 935 -7.71 3.72 21.89
CA LEU A 935 -6.67 3.13 22.74
C LEU A 935 -7.17 2.92 24.17
N SER A 936 -6.61 1.95 24.89
CA SER A 936 -6.92 1.79 26.33
C SER A 936 -6.28 2.92 27.16
N LEU A 937 -6.90 3.33 28.28
CA LEU A 937 -6.34 4.35 29.17
C LEU A 937 -4.90 4.02 29.64
N PRO A 938 -4.56 2.77 30.04
CA PRO A 938 -3.18 2.41 30.38
C PRO A 938 -2.20 2.55 29.20
N GLU A 939 -2.67 2.27 27.98
CA GLU A 939 -1.85 2.41 26.78
C GLU A 939 -1.59 3.89 26.45
N VAL A 940 -2.61 4.75 26.55
CA VAL A 940 -2.47 6.21 26.40
C VAL A 940 -1.47 6.75 27.43
N ALA A 941 -1.61 6.35 28.69
CA ALA A 941 -0.69 6.74 29.77
C ALA A 941 0.76 6.31 29.47
N SER A 942 0.97 5.06 29.06
CA SER A 942 2.30 4.55 28.74
C SER A 942 2.95 5.28 27.57
N ARG A 943 2.18 5.58 26.51
CA ARG A 943 2.66 6.31 25.33
C ARG A 943 3.01 7.75 25.66
N LEU A 944 2.17 8.47 26.42
CA LEU A 944 2.45 9.84 26.86
C LEU A 944 3.66 9.89 27.82
N ALA A 945 3.75 8.98 28.78
CA ALA A 945 4.86 8.91 29.72
C ALA A 945 6.20 8.68 29.01
N ARG A 946 6.22 7.89 27.93
CA ARG A 946 7.41 7.70 27.08
C ARG A 946 7.96 9.02 26.55
N TYR A 947 7.10 9.99 26.25
CA TYR A 947 7.51 11.31 25.75
C TYR A 947 7.77 12.33 26.86
N GLY A 948 7.84 11.90 28.12
CA GLY A 948 8.10 12.76 29.28
C GLY A 948 6.87 13.53 29.76
N PHE A 949 5.67 13.06 29.44
CA PHE A 949 4.45 13.61 30.03
C PHE A 949 4.19 13.02 31.41
N ASP A 950 3.83 13.86 32.37
CA ASP A 950 3.19 13.47 33.62
C ASP A 950 1.73 13.05 33.33
N VAL A 951 1.42 11.80 33.66
CA VAL A 951 0.15 11.12 33.35
C VAL A 951 -0.72 10.87 34.58
N GLU A 952 -0.45 11.54 35.71
CA GLU A 952 -1.29 11.44 36.93
C GLU A 952 -2.77 11.73 36.68
N VAL A 953 -3.11 12.47 35.61
CA VAL A 953 -4.50 12.76 35.23
C VAL A 953 -5.30 11.49 34.95
N VAL A 954 -4.67 10.41 34.47
CA VAL A 954 -5.34 9.15 34.12
C VAL A 954 -5.98 8.51 35.35
N ASP A 955 -5.32 8.58 36.51
CA ASP A 955 -5.83 8.04 37.77
C ASP A 955 -7.00 8.86 38.36
N ARG A 956 -7.23 10.06 37.82
CA ARG A 956 -8.28 11.00 38.27
C ARG A 956 -9.46 11.08 37.29
N LEU A 957 -9.38 10.37 36.17
CA LEU A 957 -10.46 10.35 35.18
C LEU A 957 -11.66 9.57 35.74
N PRO A 958 -12.88 10.02 35.46
CA PRO A 958 -14.07 9.24 35.76
C PRO A 958 -14.16 7.94 34.94
N ASP A 959 -14.87 6.93 35.46
CA ASP A 959 -15.04 5.63 34.78
C ASP A 959 -15.99 5.67 33.57
N ASP A 960 -16.91 6.64 33.53
CA ASP A 960 -18.00 6.78 32.54
C ASP A 960 -17.83 8.03 31.66
N VAL A 961 -16.81 8.04 30.80
CA VAL A 961 -16.48 9.16 29.88
C VAL A 961 -17.02 8.92 28.47
N ASP A 962 -17.50 9.97 27.79
CA ASP A 962 -18.07 9.91 26.44
C ASP A 962 -17.57 11.04 25.48
N GLU A 963 -18.00 11.02 24.21
CA GLU A 963 -17.61 12.04 23.22
C GLU A 963 -18.04 13.47 23.60
N VAL A 964 -19.14 13.60 24.36
CA VAL A 964 -19.59 14.91 24.85
C VAL A 964 -18.57 15.45 25.85
N ASP A 965 -17.97 14.58 26.67
CA ASP A 965 -16.89 14.96 27.58
C ASP A 965 -15.62 15.40 26.83
N LEU A 966 -15.26 14.70 25.76
CA LEU A 966 -14.13 15.08 24.92
C LEU A 966 -14.30 16.48 24.30
N ASN A 967 -15.50 16.78 23.78
CA ASN A 967 -15.81 18.08 23.18
C ASN A 967 -15.80 19.21 24.23
N LEU A 968 -16.39 18.94 25.40
CA LEU A 968 -16.42 19.80 26.60
C LEU A 968 -15.03 20.32 27.01
N LEU A 969 -14.00 19.48 26.91
CA LEU A 969 -12.66 19.79 27.39
C LEU A 969 -11.81 20.59 26.38
N SER A 970 -12.32 20.75 25.16
CA SER A 970 -11.69 21.57 24.12
C SER A 970 -12.22 23.00 24.16
N ARG A 971 -11.33 24.00 24.06
CA ARG A 971 -11.71 25.43 24.04
C ARG A 971 -12.72 25.79 22.95
N TYR A 972 -12.73 25.05 21.84
CA TYR A 972 -13.60 25.29 20.69
C TYR A 972 -14.74 24.28 20.56
N SER A 973 -15.02 23.49 21.60
CA SER A 973 -16.07 22.47 21.58
C SER A 973 -15.90 21.40 20.47
N SER A 974 -14.68 21.22 19.94
CA SER A 974 -14.41 20.42 18.73
C SER A 974 -13.93 19.00 18.99
N GLY A 975 -13.56 18.69 20.23
CA GLY A 975 -12.98 17.40 20.62
C GLY A 975 -11.56 17.17 20.11
N ILE A 976 -10.92 18.20 19.55
CA ILE A 976 -9.58 18.13 18.94
C ILE A 976 -8.73 19.30 19.44
N GLY A 977 -7.73 18.98 20.28
CA GLY A 977 -6.72 19.95 20.74
C GLY A 977 -7.28 21.15 21.50
N SER A 978 -6.42 22.14 21.75
CA SER A 978 -6.74 23.37 22.48
C SER A 978 -7.41 23.09 23.83
N TRP A 979 -6.84 22.20 24.61
CA TRP A 979 -7.44 21.76 25.86
C TRP A 979 -7.57 22.92 26.87
N LEU A 980 -8.63 22.88 27.67
CA LEU A 980 -8.81 23.80 28.79
C LEU A 980 -7.68 23.63 29.81
N ALA A 981 -7.18 24.75 30.34
CA ALA A 981 -6.14 24.73 31.35
C ALA A 981 -6.76 24.57 32.75
N GLU A 982 -6.37 23.52 33.48
CA GLU A 982 -6.88 23.24 34.84
C GLU A 982 -6.50 24.32 35.86
N GLU A 983 -5.46 25.10 35.58
CA GLU A 983 -4.89 26.11 36.49
C GLU A 983 -5.75 27.37 36.59
N PHE A 984 -6.62 27.63 35.62
CA PHE A 984 -7.44 28.84 35.55
C PHE A 984 -8.93 28.49 35.69
N PRO A 985 -9.70 29.28 36.46
CA PRO A 985 -11.15 29.11 36.50
C PRO A 985 -11.78 29.23 35.12
N VAL A 986 -12.67 28.30 34.76
CA VAL A 986 -13.38 28.32 33.48
C VAL A 986 -14.43 29.43 33.50
N PRO A 987 -14.40 30.38 32.54
CA PRO A 987 -15.35 31.48 32.49
C PRO A 987 -16.80 31.01 32.27
N LEU A 988 -17.77 31.67 32.92
CA LEU A 988 -19.19 31.32 32.77
C LEU A 988 -19.69 31.48 31.33
N VAL A 989 -19.14 32.44 30.59
CA VAL A 989 -19.41 32.63 29.15
C VAL A 989 -18.95 31.42 28.32
N HIS A 990 -17.87 30.74 28.72
CA HIS A 990 -17.44 29.52 28.03
C HIS A 990 -18.45 28.39 28.24
N VAL A 991 -18.94 28.21 29.47
CA VAL A 991 -19.98 27.22 29.80
C VAL A 991 -21.26 27.46 28.99
N ALA A 992 -21.66 28.73 28.85
CA ALA A 992 -22.80 29.10 28.01
C ALA A 992 -22.56 28.83 26.52
N ARG A 993 -21.35 29.13 26.00
CA ARG A 993 -21.01 28.86 24.59
C ARG A 993 -21.02 27.36 24.29
N VAL A 994 -20.37 26.55 25.13
CA VAL A 994 -20.35 25.08 24.97
C VAL A 994 -21.77 24.50 25.05
N SER A 995 -22.62 25.06 25.92
CA SER A 995 -24.05 24.70 26.01
C SER A 995 -24.80 24.96 24.70
N GLU A 996 -24.55 26.08 24.02
CA GLU A 996 -25.12 26.37 22.70
C GLU A 996 -24.56 25.46 21.60
N ASP A 997 -23.23 25.27 21.56
CA ASP A 997 -22.55 24.49 20.52
C ASP A 997 -22.99 23.01 20.53
N LEU A 998 -23.12 22.44 21.73
CA LEU A 998 -23.45 21.01 21.93
C LEU A 998 -24.95 20.76 22.15
N GLY A 999 -25.77 21.81 22.31
CA GLY A 999 -27.21 21.69 22.52
C GLY A 999 -27.60 21.05 23.87
N ILE A 1000 -26.75 21.14 24.89
CA ILE A 1000 -26.97 20.58 26.23
C ILE A 1000 -27.16 21.69 27.29
N PRO A 1001 -27.93 21.47 28.37
CA PRO A 1001 -28.15 22.51 29.38
C PRO A 1001 -26.86 22.95 30.10
N THR A 1002 -26.71 24.25 30.39
CA THR A 1002 -25.56 24.82 31.14
C THR A 1002 -25.30 24.13 32.49
N GLY A 1003 -26.36 23.67 33.17
CA GLY A 1003 -26.25 22.89 34.40
C GLY A 1003 -25.48 21.58 34.21
N LEU A 1004 -25.69 20.89 33.09
CA LEU A 1004 -25.02 19.64 32.75
C LEU A 1004 -23.55 19.88 32.34
N VAL A 1005 -23.29 20.96 31.57
CA VAL A 1005 -21.91 21.37 31.22
C VAL A 1005 -21.10 21.65 32.50
N ARG A 1006 -21.70 22.38 33.45
CA ARG A 1006 -21.10 22.66 34.76
C ARG A 1006 -20.81 21.39 35.55
N GLU A 1007 -21.80 20.50 35.67
CA GLU A 1007 -21.65 19.24 36.39
C GLU A 1007 -20.48 18.41 35.85
N ARG A 1008 -20.39 18.29 34.51
CA ARG A 1008 -19.30 17.56 33.85
C ARG A 1008 -17.95 18.23 34.03
N LEU A 1009 -17.81 19.56 33.84
CA LEU A 1009 -16.54 20.28 34.10
C LEU A 1009 -16.04 20.08 35.54
N LEU A 1010 -16.93 20.20 36.54
CA LEU A 1010 -16.59 20.02 37.95
C LEU A 1010 -16.13 18.59 38.25
N ARG A 1011 -16.73 17.59 37.58
CA ARG A 1011 -16.36 16.18 37.70
C ARG A 1011 -14.94 15.89 37.20
N PHE A 1012 -14.46 16.64 36.21
CA PHE A 1012 -13.05 16.61 35.76
C PHE A 1012 -12.10 17.48 36.62
N GLY A 1013 -12.59 18.07 37.71
CA GLY A 1013 -11.77 18.86 38.64
C GLY A 1013 -11.55 20.32 38.22
N PHE A 1014 -12.22 20.82 37.17
CA PHE A 1014 -12.15 22.23 36.80
C PHE A 1014 -12.86 23.11 37.83
N VAL A 1015 -12.24 24.25 38.15
CA VAL A 1015 -12.90 25.31 38.93
C VAL A 1015 -13.64 26.21 37.96
N LEU A 1016 -14.90 26.56 38.27
CA LEU A 1016 -15.65 27.56 37.50
C LEU A 1016 -15.57 28.91 38.20
N GLU A 1017 -15.64 30.00 37.44
CA GLU A 1017 -15.83 31.33 38.03
C GLU A 1017 -17.08 31.36 38.93
N ALA A 1018 -16.98 31.98 40.10
CA ALA A 1018 -18.07 32.02 41.07
C ALA A 1018 -19.24 32.87 40.55
N ALA A 1019 -20.44 32.28 40.51
CA ALA A 1019 -21.71 32.97 40.34
C ALA A 1019 -22.54 32.83 41.62
N GLU A 1020 -22.86 33.93 42.29
CA GLU A 1020 -23.92 33.95 43.30
C GLU A 1020 -25.30 33.90 42.59
N GLY A 1021 -25.71 32.75 42.05
CA GLY A 1021 -27.07 32.57 41.46
C GLY A 1021 -27.19 31.71 40.20
N LEU A 1022 -28.29 31.96 39.45
CA LEU A 1022 -28.60 31.37 38.12
C LEU A 1022 -27.58 31.85 37.08
N PHE A 1023 -27.24 30.98 36.11
CA PHE A 1023 -26.40 31.38 34.97
C PHE A 1023 -27.00 32.61 34.26
N PRO A 1024 -26.21 33.65 33.99
CA PRO A 1024 -26.68 34.77 33.18
C PRO A 1024 -27.15 34.26 31.81
N SER A 1025 -28.25 34.80 31.30
CA SER A 1025 -28.62 34.60 29.91
C SER A 1025 -27.72 35.48 29.05
N TYR A 1026 -26.90 34.87 28.20
CA TYR A 1026 -26.09 35.59 27.22
C TYR A 1026 -26.86 35.68 25.91
N SER A 1027 -26.81 36.84 25.26
CA SER A 1027 -27.23 37.01 23.86
C SER A 1027 -26.04 36.81 22.93
N ASP A 1028 -26.29 36.63 21.62
CA ASP A 1028 -25.25 36.59 20.59
C ASP A 1028 -24.26 37.77 20.71
N ARG A 1029 -24.79 38.94 21.08
CA ARG A 1029 -24.00 40.16 21.28
C ARG A 1029 -23.09 40.07 22.50
N ASP A 1030 -23.52 39.41 23.57
CA ASP A 1030 -22.72 39.28 24.79
C ASP A 1030 -21.50 38.39 24.56
N PHE A 1031 -21.65 37.29 23.81
CA PHE A 1031 -20.49 36.47 23.43
C PHE A 1031 -19.44 37.26 22.66
N VAL A 1032 -19.88 38.10 21.71
CA VAL A 1032 -18.99 38.98 20.96
C VAL A 1032 -18.33 40.00 21.89
N LEU A 1033 -19.08 40.64 22.79
CA LEU A 1033 -18.54 41.63 23.71
C LEU A 1033 -17.50 41.05 24.70
N LEU A 1034 -17.72 39.80 25.13
CA LEU A 1034 -16.91 39.10 26.13
C LEU A 1034 -15.73 38.32 25.53
N SER A 1035 -15.59 38.25 24.21
CA SER A 1035 -14.40 37.67 23.57
C SER A 1035 -13.30 38.71 23.39
N HIS A 1036 -12.03 38.29 23.55
CA HIS A 1036 -10.87 39.19 23.43
C HIS A 1036 -10.80 39.92 22.08
N ARG A 1037 -11.28 39.27 21.02
CA ARG A 1037 -11.18 39.73 19.64
C ARG A 1037 -12.46 40.37 19.11
N LEU A 1038 -13.50 40.46 19.93
CA LEU A 1038 -14.84 40.91 19.53
C LEU A 1038 -15.41 40.11 18.35
N ASP A 1039 -15.21 38.80 18.36
CA ASP A 1039 -15.64 37.83 17.33
C ASP A 1039 -16.59 36.74 17.87
N GLY A 1040 -16.83 36.71 19.18
CA GLY A 1040 -17.65 35.69 19.83
C GLY A 1040 -16.97 34.33 20.00
N ILE A 1041 -15.66 34.26 19.76
CA ILE A 1041 -14.83 33.05 19.81
C ILE A 1041 -13.81 33.21 20.95
N PRO A 1042 -13.56 32.16 21.77
CA PRO A 1042 -12.51 32.22 22.79
C PRO A 1042 -11.12 32.60 22.21
N PRO A 1043 -10.22 33.25 22.98
CA PRO A 1043 -10.28 33.40 24.43
C PRO A 1043 -11.26 34.48 24.94
N TRP A 1044 -11.84 34.23 26.11
CA TRP A 1044 -12.77 35.14 26.80
C TRP A 1044 -12.02 36.11 27.71
N LEU A 1045 -12.59 37.28 27.97
CA LEU A 1045 -12.04 38.24 28.93
C LEU A 1045 -11.92 37.62 30.34
N ASP A 1046 -10.79 37.88 31.00
CA ASP A 1046 -10.52 37.44 32.37
C ASP A 1046 -11.03 38.48 33.37
N ARG A 1047 -11.91 38.08 34.30
CA ARG A 1047 -12.47 38.95 35.34
C ARG A 1047 -11.46 39.37 36.40
N ALA A 1048 -10.36 38.64 36.55
CA ALA A 1048 -9.28 38.96 37.48
C ALA A 1048 -8.40 40.12 37.00
N VAL A 1049 -8.51 40.51 35.72
CA VAL A 1049 -7.71 41.58 35.12
C VAL A 1049 -8.64 42.74 34.71
N PRO A 1050 -8.30 44.00 35.05
CA PRO A 1050 -9.07 45.15 34.58
C PRO A 1050 -9.17 45.18 33.06
N VAL A 1051 -10.38 45.44 32.55
CA VAL A 1051 -10.65 45.48 31.10
C VAL A 1051 -9.86 46.64 30.49
N PRO A 1052 -9.01 46.40 29.48
CA PRO A 1052 -8.22 47.47 28.88
C PRO A 1052 -9.09 48.58 28.27
N PRO A 1053 -8.74 49.87 28.42
CA PRO A 1053 -9.46 50.98 27.79
C PRO A 1053 -9.65 50.80 26.28
N GLY A 1054 -8.68 50.19 25.60
CA GLY A 1054 -8.76 49.88 24.17
C GLY A 1054 -9.87 48.91 23.81
N HIS A 1055 -10.14 47.89 24.64
CA HIS A 1055 -11.25 46.95 24.44
C HIS A 1055 -12.61 47.66 24.56
N LEU A 1056 -12.75 48.54 25.57
CA LEU A 1056 -13.96 49.33 25.80
C LEU A 1056 -14.27 50.26 24.64
N VAL A 1057 -13.26 50.97 24.14
CA VAL A 1057 -13.39 51.85 22.96
C VAL A 1057 -13.70 51.02 21.71
N ALA A 1058 -13.02 49.88 21.51
CA ALA A 1058 -13.25 49.01 20.37
C ALA A 1058 -14.67 48.46 20.34
N ALA A 1059 -15.19 48.01 21.48
CA ALA A 1059 -16.56 47.55 21.64
C ALA A 1059 -17.57 48.69 21.43
N ALA A 1060 -17.33 49.88 21.98
CA ALA A 1060 -18.19 51.04 21.78
C ALA A 1060 -18.32 51.43 20.31
N VAL A 1061 -17.21 51.39 19.56
CA VAL A 1061 -17.19 51.62 18.11
C VAL A 1061 -17.89 50.50 17.36
N ALA A 1062 -17.56 49.23 17.63
CA ALA A 1062 -18.11 48.07 16.94
C ALA A 1062 -19.63 47.95 17.08
N PHE A 1063 -20.15 48.24 18.28
CA PHE A 1063 -21.58 48.17 18.58
C PHE A 1063 -22.31 49.50 18.47
N ASN A 1064 -21.63 50.59 18.05
CA ASN A 1064 -22.17 51.94 17.98
C ASN A 1064 -22.86 52.39 19.29
N MET A 1065 -22.24 52.08 20.43
CA MET A 1065 -22.75 52.39 21.78
C MET A 1065 -22.02 53.59 22.40
N PRO A 1066 -22.66 54.31 23.33
CA PRO A 1066 -21.94 55.18 24.25
C PRO A 1066 -20.93 54.36 25.08
N LEU A 1067 -19.73 54.91 25.30
CA LEU A 1067 -18.65 54.22 26.03
C LEU A 1067 -19.06 53.82 27.45
N GLN A 1068 -19.81 54.70 28.14
CA GLN A 1068 -20.38 54.40 29.45
C GLN A 1068 -21.34 53.21 29.42
N ALA A 1069 -22.14 53.05 28.36
CA ALA A 1069 -23.05 51.92 28.25
C ALA A 1069 -22.31 50.58 28.07
N VAL A 1070 -21.15 50.58 27.42
CA VAL A 1070 -20.27 49.39 27.34
C VAL A 1070 -19.68 49.06 28.72
N VAL A 1071 -19.20 50.07 29.42
CA VAL A 1071 -18.70 49.94 30.81
C VAL A 1071 -19.79 49.40 31.73
N ASP A 1072 -21.01 49.95 31.66
CA ASP A 1072 -22.13 49.53 32.49
C ASP A 1072 -22.52 48.06 32.23
N VAL A 1073 -22.50 47.61 30.96
CA VAL A 1073 -22.77 46.22 30.59
C VAL A 1073 -21.68 45.27 31.12
N LEU A 1074 -20.40 45.60 30.93
CA LEU A 1074 -19.29 44.77 31.44
C LEU A 1074 -19.24 44.76 32.98
N ALA A 1075 -19.50 45.91 33.62
CA ALA A 1075 -19.62 46.01 35.07
C ALA A 1075 -20.81 45.19 35.61
N ALA A 1076 -21.92 45.09 34.87
CA ALA A 1076 -23.06 44.23 35.23
C ALA A 1076 -22.71 42.73 35.17
N TYR A 1077 -21.79 42.33 34.28
CA TYR A 1077 -21.17 41.00 34.29
C TYR A 1077 -20.02 40.87 35.33
N GLY A 1078 -19.76 41.94 36.09
CA GLY A 1078 -18.80 42.00 37.18
C GLY A 1078 -17.34 41.96 36.71
N PHE A 1079 -17.03 42.63 35.59
CA PHE A 1079 -15.67 42.98 35.19
C PHE A 1079 -15.25 44.31 35.81
N ASP A 1080 -13.98 44.41 36.21
CA ASP A 1080 -13.39 45.69 36.63
C ASP A 1080 -13.07 46.54 35.38
N CYS A 1081 -13.65 47.73 35.32
CA CYS A 1081 -13.51 48.64 34.19
C CYS A 1081 -12.90 49.97 34.67
N PRO A 1082 -11.83 50.47 34.04
CA PRO A 1082 -11.23 51.74 34.41
C PRO A 1082 -12.20 52.91 34.19
N ALA A 1083 -11.95 54.02 34.88
CA ALA A 1083 -12.71 55.25 34.64
C ALA A 1083 -12.49 55.74 33.21
N MET A 1084 -13.58 55.86 32.44
CA MET A 1084 -13.55 56.27 31.04
C MET A 1084 -14.02 57.72 30.87
N PRO A 1085 -13.54 58.45 29.86
CA PRO A 1085 -14.00 59.81 29.60
C PRO A 1085 -15.48 59.85 29.20
N SER A 1086 -16.20 60.89 29.62
CA SER A 1086 -17.65 61.05 29.38
C SER A 1086 -18.01 61.48 27.95
N HIS A 1087 -17.04 61.75 27.09
CA HIS A 1087 -17.26 62.12 25.69
C HIS A 1087 -17.21 60.87 24.78
N ARG A 1088 -17.81 60.97 23.59
CA ARG A 1088 -17.76 59.89 22.61
C ARG A 1088 -16.32 59.73 22.11
N PRO A 1089 -15.73 58.53 22.17
CA PRO A 1089 -14.37 58.31 21.68
C PRO A 1089 -14.31 58.57 20.17
N ALA A 1090 -13.21 59.14 19.70
CA ALA A 1090 -12.96 59.26 18.27
C ALA A 1090 -12.70 57.85 17.69
N VAL A 1091 -13.01 57.61 16.42
CA VAL A 1091 -12.79 56.29 15.79
C VAL A 1091 -11.30 55.94 15.82
N GLU A 1092 -10.44 56.95 15.73
CA GLU A 1092 -8.99 56.87 15.76
C GLU A 1092 -8.44 56.54 17.17
N ASP A 1093 -9.22 56.76 18.24
CA ASP A 1093 -8.77 56.44 19.60
C ASP A 1093 -8.65 54.92 19.81
N LYS A 1094 -9.40 54.11 19.04
CA LYS A 1094 -9.20 52.65 18.98
C LYS A 1094 -7.80 52.29 18.45
N LEU A 1095 -7.30 53.04 17.48
CA LEU A 1095 -5.94 52.87 16.95
C LEU A 1095 -4.92 53.27 18.02
N LEU A 1096 -5.10 54.44 18.64
CA LEU A 1096 -4.23 54.95 19.71
C LEU A 1096 -4.10 54.00 20.89
N LEU A 1097 -5.17 53.30 21.28
CA LEU A 1097 -5.16 52.43 22.47
C LEU A 1097 -4.63 51.01 22.19
N SER A 1098 -4.32 50.69 20.93
CA SER A 1098 -3.70 49.41 20.55
C SER A 1098 -2.17 49.55 20.54
N ARG A 1099 -1.43 48.58 21.10
CA ARG A 1099 0.05 48.62 21.17
C ARG A 1099 0.70 48.84 19.80
N GLY A 1100 0.13 48.25 18.76
CA GLY A 1100 0.61 48.35 17.39
C GLY A 1100 0.14 49.55 16.58
N VAL A 1101 -0.76 50.39 17.12
CA VAL A 1101 -1.43 51.49 16.40
C VAL A 1101 -2.24 50.99 15.19
N ILE A 1102 -2.85 49.80 15.31
CA ILE A 1102 -3.62 49.12 14.24
C ILE A 1102 -5.09 48.92 14.59
N GLY A 1103 -5.48 49.17 15.85
CA GLY A 1103 -6.86 49.01 16.34
C GLY A 1103 -7.31 47.56 16.47
N LEU A 1104 -6.40 46.59 16.46
CA LEU A 1104 -6.70 45.18 16.72
C LEU A 1104 -6.31 44.81 18.15
N GLU A 1105 -6.66 43.60 18.57
CA GLU A 1105 -6.28 43.03 19.87
C GLU A 1105 -4.77 43.19 20.16
N SER A 1106 -4.39 43.25 21.44
CA SER A 1106 -3.12 43.78 21.99
C SER A 1106 -3.24 45.24 22.46
N TRP A 1107 -4.19 45.48 23.36
CA TRP A 1107 -4.46 46.77 23.97
C TRP A 1107 -3.34 47.21 24.92
N LEU A 1108 -3.09 48.51 24.99
CA LEU A 1108 -2.22 49.09 26.03
C LEU A 1108 -2.81 48.82 27.43
N ARG A 1109 -1.94 48.58 28.41
CA ARG A 1109 -2.31 48.39 29.81
C ARG A 1109 -1.77 49.55 30.65
N ALA A 1110 -2.61 50.12 31.50
CA ALA A 1110 -2.21 51.18 32.40
C ALA A 1110 -1.09 50.69 33.34
N GLY A 1111 -0.07 51.51 33.57
CA GLY A 1111 1.11 51.16 34.38
C GLY A 1111 2.23 50.40 33.66
N GLN A 1112 2.07 50.06 32.37
CA GLN A 1112 3.17 49.56 31.54
C GLN A 1112 3.80 50.70 30.73
N PRO A 1113 5.14 50.69 30.52
CA PRO A 1113 5.80 51.66 29.64
C PRO A 1113 5.23 51.59 28.21
N LEU A 1114 5.09 52.76 27.57
CA LEU A 1114 4.62 52.80 26.19
C LEU A 1114 5.70 52.26 25.25
N PRO A 1115 5.33 51.53 24.18
CA PRO A 1115 6.29 51.11 23.18
C PRO A 1115 6.97 52.33 22.51
N PRO A 1116 8.29 52.27 22.19
CA PRO A 1116 9.05 53.43 21.69
C PRO A 1116 8.50 54.05 20.40
N HIS A 1117 7.86 53.26 19.54
CA HIS A 1117 7.27 53.72 18.28
C HIS A 1117 5.91 54.42 18.45
N HIS A 1118 5.23 54.21 19.59
CA HIS A 1118 3.79 54.38 19.72
C HIS A 1118 3.33 55.84 19.52
N ILE A 1119 3.88 56.78 20.29
CA ILE A 1119 3.52 58.22 20.20
C ILE A 1119 3.95 58.83 18.85
N PRO A 1120 5.21 58.67 18.39
CA PRO A 1120 5.63 59.24 17.10
C PRO A 1120 4.86 58.68 15.90
N MET A 1121 4.55 57.38 15.88
CA MET A 1121 3.77 56.75 14.80
C MET A 1121 2.36 57.33 14.70
N PHE A 1122 1.64 57.38 15.83
CA PHE A 1122 0.28 57.91 15.83
C PHE A 1122 0.24 59.39 15.43
N ARG A 1123 1.24 60.18 15.86
CA ARG A 1123 1.42 61.57 15.41
C ARG A 1123 1.60 61.66 13.90
N HIS A 1124 2.45 60.81 13.31
CA HIS A 1124 2.72 60.80 11.88
C HIS A 1124 1.49 60.40 11.06
N GLN A 1125 0.82 59.31 11.43
CA GLN A 1125 -0.36 58.80 10.72
C GLN A 1125 -1.56 59.76 10.75
N HIS A 1126 -1.74 60.49 11.85
CA HIS A 1126 -2.91 61.34 12.06
C HIS A 1126 -2.61 62.85 12.02
N ASN A 1127 -1.37 63.24 11.73
CA ASN A 1127 -0.90 64.62 11.67
C ASN A 1127 -1.25 65.44 12.93
N LEU A 1128 -0.95 64.89 14.11
CA LEU A 1128 -1.26 65.48 15.42
C LEU A 1128 -0.02 65.99 16.14
N ALA A 1129 -0.19 67.05 16.93
CA ALA A 1129 0.85 67.53 17.85
C ALA A 1129 1.06 66.53 19.00
N GLN A 1130 2.31 66.39 19.47
CA GLN A 1130 2.66 65.46 20.56
C GLN A 1130 1.83 65.66 21.82
N GLN A 1131 1.61 66.92 22.21
CA GLN A 1131 0.80 67.29 23.37
C GLN A 1131 -0.66 66.82 23.24
N GLU A 1132 -1.20 66.74 22.03
CA GLU A 1132 -2.56 66.26 21.78
C GLU A 1132 -2.65 64.74 21.93
N VAL A 1133 -1.64 63.99 21.47
CA VAL A 1133 -1.57 62.53 21.67
C VAL A 1133 -1.43 62.17 23.14
N VAL A 1134 -0.56 62.89 23.87
CA VAL A 1134 -0.39 62.74 25.32
C VAL A 1134 -1.67 63.07 26.06
N ARG A 1135 -2.36 64.16 25.70
CA ARG A 1135 -3.65 64.53 26.30
C ARG A 1135 -4.69 63.44 26.12
N ARG A 1136 -4.74 62.80 24.95
CA ARG A 1136 -5.66 61.68 24.68
C ARG A 1136 -5.29 60.42 25.49
N LEU A 1137 -4.02 60.04 25.54
CA LEU A 1137 -3.56 58.91 26.36
C LEU A 1137 -3.84 59.13 27.86
N ASN A 1138 -3.57 60.33 28.38
CA ASN A 1138 -3.90 60.70 29.76
C ASN A 1138 -5.42 60.64 30.02
N ALA A 1139 -6.25 61.02 29.05
CA ALA A 1139 -7.71 60.95 29.17
C ALA A 1139 -8.24 59.51 29.31
N TYR A 1140 -7.47 58.51 28.89
CA TYR A 1140 -7.76 57.08 29.05
C TYR A 1140 -6.95 56.43 30.19
N GLY A 1141 -6.31 57.22 31.06
CA GLY A 1141 -5.64 56.73 32.27
C GLY A 1141 -4.21 56.24 32.08
N PHE A 1142 -3.53 56.58 30.98
CA PHE A 1142 -2.12 56.27 30.76
C PHE A 1142 -1.24 57.44 31.22
N GLU A 1143 -0.28 57.19 32.10
CA GLU A 1143 0.72 58.19 32.49
C GLU A 1143 1.89 58.18 31.50
N VAL A 1144 2.04 59.24 30.71
CA VAL A 1144 3.17 59.40 29.78
C VAL A 1144 4.35 60.07 30.50
N THR A 1145 5.49 59.38 30.56
CA THR A 1145 6.72 59.86 31.20
C THR A 1145 7.63 60.61 30.23
N ASP A 1146 8.63 61.34 30.74
CA ASP A 1146 9.63 62.02 29.88
C ASP A 1146 10.41 61.03 29.00
N ASP A 1147 10.59 59.77 29.44
CA ASP A 1147 11.22 58.69 28.66
C ASP A 1147 10.36 58.19 27.47
N ASP A 1148 9.06 58.50 27.49
CA ASP A 1148 8.10 58.20 26.42
C ASP A 1148 8.01 59.35 25.40
N LEU A 1149 8.51 60.54 25.73
CA LEU A 1149 8.48 61.74 24.91
C LEU A 1149 9.81 61.90 24.14
N ARG A 1150 9.84 61.46 22.89
CA ARG A 1150 11.03 61.58 22.00
C ARG A 1150 10.80 62.56 20.85
N ASP A 1151 11.90 63.10 20.31
CA ASP A 1151 11.90 63.91 19.08
C ASP A 1151 11.37 63.12 17.88
N ASP A 1152 10.95 63.83 16.82
CA ASP A 1152 10.35 63.24 15.62
C ASP A 1152 11.26 62.14 15.02
N LEU A 1153 10.79 60.88 15.07
CA LEU A 1153 11.47 59.74 14.47
C LEU A 1153 11.55 59.92 12.95
N SER A 1154 12.71 59.62 12.35
CA SER A 1154 12.81 59.55 10.89
C SER A 1154 12.03 58.35 10.36
N LEU A 1155 11.68 58.36 9.06
CA LEU A 1155 11.05 57.21 8.42
C LEU A 1155 11.89 55.94 8.58
N ASN A 1156 13.22 56.06 8.49
CA ASN A 1156 14.13 54.92 8.69
C ASN A 1156 14.11 54.39 10.13
N ASP A 1157 13.94 55.25 11.13
CA ASP A 1157 13.81 54.81 12.53
C ASP A 1157 12.50 54.05 12.76
N LEU A 1158 11.41 54.47 12.11
CA LEU A 1158 10.14 53.75 12.13
C LEU A 1158 10.24 52.40 11.43
N LEU A 1159 10.96 52.32 10.30
CA LEU A 1159 11.20 51.03 9.65
C LEU A 1159 12.09 50.14 10.54
N LEU A 1160 13.15 50.66 11.18
CA LEU A 1160 14.01 49.89 12.09
C LEU A 1160 13.28 49.37 13.35
N LEU A 1161 12.30 50.10 13.87
CA LEU A 1161 11.52 49.70 15.04
C LEU A 1161 10.42 48.68 14.71
N SER A 1162 10.05 48.52 13.44
CA SER A 1162 9.15 47.46 12.99
C SER A 1162 9.91 46.16 12.86
N ARG A 1163 9.37 45.07 13.41
CA ARG A 1163 9.95 43.73 13.32
C ARG A 1163 10.09 43.30 11.86
N ASP A 1164 9.19 43.70 10.97
CA ASP A 1164 9.19 43.35 9.54
C ASP A 1164 9.85 44.40 8.63
N PHE A 1165 10.39 45.46 9.26
CA PHE A 1165 11.01 46.60 8.60
C PHE A 1165 10.12 47.32 7.59
N ASP A 1166 8.81 47.18 7.72
CA ASP A 1166 7.79 47.77 6.84
C ASP A 1166 7.12 49.00 7.46
N GLY A 1167 7.48 49.34 8.71
CA GLY A 1167 6.88 50.45 9.44
C GLY A 1167 5.44 50.14 9.88
N VAL A 1168 5.11 48.86 9.99
CA VAL A 1168 3.84 48.33 10.51
C VAL A 1168 4.14 47.36 11.66
N SER A 1169 3.13 47.11 12.49
CA SER A 1169 3.14 46.09 13.54
C SER A 1169 3.39 44.68 12.94
N PRO A 1170 4.15 43.77 13.59
CA PRO A 1170 4.63 43.83 14.97
C PRO A 1170 5.87 44.71 15.17
N TRP A 1171 5.94 45.37 16.33
CA TRP A 1171 7.01 46.31 16.68
C TRP A 1171 7.98 45.70 17.71
N LEU A 1172 9.24 46.14 17.68
CA LEU A 1172 10.26 45.73 18.67
C LEU A 1172 9.91 46.32 20.05
N ASN A 1173 9.79 45.47 21.06
CA ASN A 1173 9.46 45.90 22.43
C ASN A 1173 10.72 46.07 23.29
N ARG A 1174 10.62 46.90 24.35
CA ARG A 1174 11.66 46.99 25.39
C ARG A 1174 11.80 45.64 26.10
N GLY A 1175 13.02 45.10 26.15
CA GLY A 1175 13.34 43.82 26.78
C GLY A 1175 13.07 42.57 25.93
N GLU A 1176 12.61 42.72 24.68
CA GLU A 1176 12.54 41.61 23.73
C GLU A 1176 13.94 41.37 23.15
N PRO A 1177 14.55 40.18 23.33
CA PRO A 1177 15.91 39.96 22.87
C PRO A 1177 15.95 39.86 21.34
N ILE A 1178 16.90 40.59 20.74
CA ILE A 1178 17.14 40.68 19.30
C ILE A 1178 18.24 39.69 18.91
N THR A 1179 18.06 39.00 17.79
CA THR A 1179 19.02 38.01 17.24
C THR A 1179 20.05 38.66 16.32
N LEU A 1180 21.20 37.99 16.13
CA LEU A 1180 22.18 38.36 15.11
C LEU A 1180 21.57 38.37 13.70
N ALA A 1181 20.66 37.43 13.41
CA ALA A 1181 19.95 37.36 12.15
C ALA A 1181 19.13 38.63 11.87
N HIS A 1182 18.45 39.16 12.90
CA HIS A 1182 17.69 40.41 12.81
C HIS A 1182 18.59 41.62 12.55
N LEU A 1183 19.72 41.72 13.25
CA LEU A 1183 20.67 42.82 13.07
C LEU A 1183 21.33 42.81 11.69
N ALA A 1184 21.67 41.62 11.18
CA ALA A 1184 22.24 41.46 9.85
C ALA A 1184 21.24 41.82 8.74
N GLU A 1185 19.97 41.40 8.86
CA GLU A 1185 18.92 41.75 7.89
C GLU A 1185 18.66 43.26 7.87
N ALA A 1186 18.59 43.89 9.04
CA ALA A 1186 18.50 45.35 9.15
C ALA A 1186 19.73 46.04 8.54
N GLY A 1187 20.93 45.54 8.81
CA GLY A 1187 22.18 46.08 8.25
C GLY A 1187 22.18 46.06 6.72
N ALA A 1188 21.83 44.93 6.13
CA ALA A 1188 21.71 44.79 4.67
C ALA A 1188 20.64 45.73 4.08
N ARG A 1189 19.46 45.84 4.72
CA ARG A 1189 18.34 46.64 4.22
C ARG A 1189 18.58 48.16 4.32
N PHE A 1190 19.28 48.62 5.35
CA PHE A 1190 19.54 50.04 5.59
C PHE A 1190 20.98 50.45 5.25
N SER A 1191 21.78 49.55 4.67
CA SER A 1191 23.19 49.76 4.32
C SER A 1191 24.03 50.22 5.53
N MET A 1192 23.85 49.56 6.67
CA MET A 1192 24.54 49.79 7.94
C MET A 1192 25.25 48.50 8.37
N THR A 1193 26.33 48.63 9.13
CA THR A 1193 26.96 47.49 9.81
C THR A 1193 26.09 46.98 10.96
N ILE A 1194 26.27 45.73 11.38
CA ILE A 1194 25.49 45.17 12.51
C ILE A 1194 25.70 45.96 13.81
N THR A 1195 26.89 46.56 13.99
CA THR A 1195 27.20 47.43 15.13
C THR A 1195 26.47 48.76 15.03
N GLU A 1196 26.44 49.40 13.86
CA GLU A 1196 25.69 50.65 13.65
C GLU A 1196 24.18 50.47 13.85
N VAL A 1197 23.62 49.35 13.38
CA VAL A 1197 22.21 49.01 13.63
C VAL A 1197 21.96 48.82 15.12
N ALA A 1198 22.82 48.08 15.81
CA ALA A 1198 22.67 47.84 17.24
C ALA A 1198 22.75 49.14 18.05
N ASP A 1199 23.72 50.01 17.74
CA ASP A 1199 23.86 51.32 18.35
C ASP A 1199 22.64 52.20 18.10
N ARG A 1200 22.09 52.17 16.87
CA ARG A 1200 20.88 52.93 16.53
C ARG A 1200 19.66 52.41 17.28
N LEU A 1201 19.48 51.09 17.39
CA LEU A 1201 18.39 50.48 18.17
C LEU A 1201 18.49 50.80 19.66
N ARG A 1202 19.72 50.81 20.24
CA ARG A 1202 19.94 51.27 21.63
C ARG A 1202 19.58 52.74 21.82
N GLN A 1203 19.95 53.61 20.88
CA GLN A 1203 19.53 55.01 20.89
C GLN A 1203 18.00 55.14 20.82
N LEU A 1204 17.33 54.26 20.07
CA LEU A 1204 15.87 54.17 19.96
C LEU A 1204 15.19 53.50 21.18
N GLY A 1205 15.96 53.12 22.20
CA GLY A 1205 15.46 52.61 23.47
C GLY A 1205 15.17 51.12 23.51
N VAL A 1206 15.74 50.35 22.57
CA VAL A 1206 15.72 48.88 22.61
C VAL A 1206 16.95 48.41 23.37
N ASP A 1207 16.76 47.49 24.31
CA ASP A 1207 17.85 46.92 25.11
C ASP A 1207 18.45 45.71 24.38
N LEU A 1208 19.71 45.82 23.94
CA LEU A 1208 20.42 44.71 23.29
C LEU A 1208 21.93 44.70 23.61
N PRO A 1209 22.55 43.52 23.77
CA PRO A 1209 23.99 43.37 23.99
C PRO A 1209 24.84 43.87 22.81
N ASP A 1210 26.16 43.94 23.00
CA ASP A 1210 27.10 44.16 21.90
C ASP A 1210 27.09 42.97 20.93
N PRO A 1211 27.02 43.17 19.59
CA PRO A 1211 27.04 42.09 18.63
C PRO A 1211 28.24 41.12 18.78
N ALA A 1212 29.41 41.61 19.20
CA ALA A 1212 30.58 40.75 19.44
C ALA A 1212 30.37 39.80 20.64
N ASP A 1213 29.68 40.27 21.68
CA ASP A 1213 29.36 39.44 22.85
C ASP A 1213 28.26 38.42 22.54
N MET A 1214 27.28 38.78 21.68
CA MET A 1214 26.30 37.83 21.15
C MET A 1214 26.97 36.70 20.37
N ILE A 1215 27.93 37.03 19.50
CA ILE A 1215 28.71 36.04 18.74
C ILE A 1215 29.51 35.13 19.69
N ARG A 1216 30.26 35.69 20.65
CA ARG A 1216 31.03 34.89 21.63
C ARG A 1216 30.15 33.95 22.44
N ALA A 1217 28.96 34.40 22.84
CA ALA A 1217 28.00 33.58 23.58
C ALA A 1217 27.45 32.40 22.74
N ALA A 1218 27.41 32.54 21.41
CA ALA A 1218 26.89 31.52 20.50
C ALA A 1218 27.94 30.48 20.07
N ILE A 1219 29.24 30.81 20.06
CA ILE A 1219 30.34 29.92 19.63
C ILE A 1219 30.28 28.51 20.25
N PRO A 1220 30.11 28.34 21.58
CA PRO A 1220 30.11 27.00 22.21
C PRO A 1220 28.94 26.10 21.78
N LYS A 1221 27.90 26.68 21.17
CA LYS A 1221 26.69 25.98 20.72
C LYS A 1221 26.65 25.77 19.20
N ILE A 1222 27.70 26.16 18.46
CA ILE A 1222 27.76 25.92 17.02
C ILE A 1222 27.80 24.41 16.76
N PRO A 1223 26.89 23.85 15.94
CA PRO A 1223 26.89 22.42 15.59
C PRO A 1223 28.16 22.00 14.84
N LEU A 1224 28.88 21.04 15.41
CA LEU A 1224 30.13 20.47 14.87
C LEU A 1224 29.93 19.03 14.42
N ALA A 1225 30.64 18.63 13.37
CA ALA A 1225 30.77 17.23 12.96
C ALA A 1225 31.60 16.49 14.03
N ARG A 1226 30.97 15.51 14.70
CA ARG A 1226 31.62 14.68 15.72
C ARG A 1226 32.22 13.41 15.12
#